data_AF-A0A365N489-F1
#
_entry.id   AF-A0A365N489-F1
#
_cell.length_a   1.000
_cell.length_b   1.000
_cell.length_c   1.000
_cell.angle_alpha   90.00
_cell.angle_beta   90.00
_cell.angle_gamma   90.00
#
_symmetry.space_group_name_H-M   'P 1'
#
loop_
_entity.id
_entity.type
_entity.pdbx_description
1 polymer ?
#
loop_
_entity_poly.entity_id
_entity_poly.type
_entity_poly.pdbx_seq_one_letter_code
_entity_poly.pdbx_strand_id
1 'polypeptide(L)'
;MVFPGRFSTGCIRCRQRKIKCDETKPTCHRCYVHGLPCPGYTDQFPFRQPLQSSSFKGSRAASPDLSRSKSPNPSQHVNTNGNDDERAWDPIKRVQSQSAMLVRSPIIDLCDDDRASLSYFIHRFVARNRADSYPSNMTCLPSILNRDGHGLLEVTALSVARMAAYNQLGCDRLRVQSYRNYGQAIGMLQDTISSRQGITDDKVLASVLLLCTFKDISGEGFGDPSEHVSGLYSLLEMRGLEQLATGRGFELYILSLLRIHIYSFLHNDDTYSDPGGMEHFLGLFDPLMRGMSLTTEMLHLRHALVSYTSGIRRSTETFTSCDQEAVDAQLLEDCFQILYKFDTWDEEAPVYWRNTFEDRTVPIALGKVATGSHYYDPETACTIILVRLSRLILLISALEYLEERIRQGARGGYAISAGWADYLPALEHDVRVTIDDMLSCVPYALAEVDPSGQPVPMPNDGAGALIILQPLKIITSCQRATPQQLLVCKSILTHMDRVIVAQAIWNPIISGWNPDPAILTVGDDYYIATSSFEYWPGIPIYHSKDLSNWTIKSHALTRPEQLQLYGTPTGAGAWAPSLSFIDGKFWLSAMTRWTYDPVARVWPRVWFISSEDLVNWSDPVWAEPWGIDPELFQDPVTKKTYLNLMAPNNNKDRLWGISQCEVSLASGNCVGPYVSLWNGTLPHNSTARPEGPKMYYKDEWYYLLIAEGGTDQLHRSTIARSKTPSGPFVAGPHNPLLYNGQWGFDNLTVQSTGHATLTKTNDGLWYATFLARRNINGSSPLGRETFMVNVDWKDGWPVFNQGDPVLLSKQIKPEVGPRQVPRQWVDDFSRSNLDPSWYQLRAPYTKNYKLEKGKLVLKPNVFDLSDRDTPAALLRKQKSLNMTFSAELSSFKGDLGPRNRIGISSYLSEFQHQDIGVRGCVNATGICIYTELNKNGTQEYWQTPLNQTSGLAGGFRLHIKAEPLKYRLGYSFGKEAPVYVTSIASSWQAFAPPDWFVFSGASWVIFATGDGEPWPHNGPQVGFNEVSETFHEENIPNYDRW
;
A
#
# COMPACT_ATOMS: atom_id res chain seq x y z
N MET A 1 11.85 -44.51 18.53
CA MET A 1 10.95 -45.57 18.00
C MET A 1 11.77 -46.76 17.54
N VAL A 2 11.16 -47.94 17.40
CA VAL A 2 11.85 -49.20 17.01
C VAL A 2 11.98 -49.31 15.48
N PHE A 3 13.14 -49.77 15.00
CA PHE A 3 13.44 -49.96 13.58
C PHE A 3 12.55 -51.05 12.92
N PRO A 4 11.97 -50.81 11.73
CA PRO A 4 11.47 -51.88 10.86
C PRO A 4 12.61 -52.45 9.99
N GLY A 5 12.76 -53.78 9.97
CA GLY A 5 13.80 -54.47 9.20
C GLY A 5 13.56 -54.49 7.68
N ARG A 6 14.60 -54.84 6.90
CA ARG A 6 14.55 -54.90 5.43
C ARG A 6 13.46 -55.85 4.89
N PHE A 7 12.78 -55.41 3.83
CA PHE A 7 11.73 -56.17 3.13
C PHE A 7 12.27 -57.39 2.35
N SER A 8 11.42 -58.40 2.16
CA SER A 8 11.76 -59.63 1.43
C SER A 8 11.64 -59.49 -0.09
N THR A 9 12.72 -59.88 -0.77
CA THR A 9 12.95 -59.86 -2.23
C THR A 9 12.24 -60.97 -3.02
N GLY A 10 11.66 -61.96 -2.35
CA GLY A 10 11.03 -63.11 -3.02
C GLY A 10 9.78 -62.76 -3.84
N CYS A 11 9.43 -63.63 -4.79
CA CYS A 11 8.26 -63.43 -5.66
C CYS A 11 6.95 -63.33 -4.84
N ILE A 12 5.95 -62.61 -5.37
CA ILE A 12 4.70 -62.32 -4.64
C ILE A 12 4.06 -63.60 -4.08
N ARG A 13 4.04 -64.68 -4.88
CA ARG A 13 3.41 -65.95 -4.53
C ARG A 13 4.20 -66.73 -3.47
N CYS A 14 5.54 -66.69 -3.49
CA CYS A 14 6.36 -67.27 -2.42
C CYS A 14 6.21 -66.49 -1.10
N ARG A 15 6.15 -65.15 -1.15
CA ARG A 15 5.90 -64.31 0.03
C ARG A 15 4.52 -64.56 0.64
N GLN A 16 3.47 -64.64 -0.18
CA GLN A 16 2.12 -65.00 0.26
C GLN A 16 2.06 -66.38 0.94
N ARG A 17 2.77 -67.36 0.37
CA ARG A 17 2.92 -68.71 0.95
C ARG A 17 3.93 -68.78 2.12
N LYS A 18 4.57 -67.66 2.48
CA LYS A 18 5.65 -67.55 3.50
C LYS A 18 6.79 -68.58 3.32
N ILE A 19 7.10 -68.93 2.07
CA ILE A 19 8.22 -69.83 1.73
C ILE A 19 9.36 -69.03 1.10
N LYS A 20 10.61 -69.45 1.37
CA LYS A 20 11.79 -68.81 0.75
C LYS A 20 11.75 -69.00 -0.77
N CYS A 21 11.80 -67.88 -1.49
CA CYS A 21 11.88 -67.87 -2.94
C CYS A 21 13.32 -68.14 -3.38
N ASP A 22 13.49 -68.82 -4.51
CA ASP A 22 14.79 -69.04 -5.17
C ASP A 22 15.17 -67.90 -6.14
N GLU A 23 14.30 -66.89 -6.28
CA GLU A 23 14.52 -65.61 -6.98
C GLU A 23 14.88 -65.68 -8.48
N THR A 24 14.81 -66.87 -9.09
CA THR A 24 14.96 -67.06 -10.53
C THR A 24 13.87 -66.32 -11.33
N LYS A 25 14.29 -65.56 -12.34
CA LYS A 25 13.43 -64.81 -13.28
C LYS A 25 13.37 -65.57 -14.63
N PRO A 26 12.24 -65.56 -15.37
CA PRO A 26 10.99 -64.86 -15.07
C PRO A 26 10.10 -65.57 -14.03
N THR A 27 10.28 -66.88 -13.84
CA THR A 27 9.40 -67.73 -13.03
C THR A 27 10.22 -68.47 -11.98
N CYS A 28 9.90 -68.31 -10.69
CA CYS A 28 10.67 -69.01 -9.65
C CYS A 28 10.45 -70.52 -9.73
N HIS A 29 11.50 -71.30 -9.49
CA HIS A 29 11.46 -72.76 -9.58
C HIS A 29 10.45 -73.36 -8.60
N ARG A 30 10.29 -72.75 -7.41
CA ARG A 30 9.25 -73.14 -6.44
C ARG A 30 7.82 -72.99 -6.97
N CYS A 31 7.53 -71.97 -7.79
CA CYS A 31 6.20 -71.84 -8.41
C CYS A 31 6.03 -72.85 -9.56
N TYR A 32 7.07 -73.01 -10.38
CA TYR A 32 7.09 -73.97 -11.49
C TYR A 32 6.83 -75.42 -11.04
N VAL A 33 7.58 -75.93 -10.06
CA VAL A 33 7.45 -77.31 -9.54
C VAL A 33 6.07 -77.57 -8.92
N HIS A 34 5.39 -76.53 -8.42
CA HIS A 34 4.03 -76.63 -7.90
C HIS A 34 2.95 -76.46 -8.98
N GLY A 35 3.29 -76.40 -10.27
CA GLY A 35 2.33 -76.23 -11.37
C GLY A 35 1.60 -74.89 -11.36
N LEU A 36 2.17 -73.88 -10.69
CA LEU A 36 1.51 -72.60 -10.41
C LEU A 36 2.26 -71.45 -11.08
N PRO A 37 1.60 -70.58 -11.88
CA PRO A 37 2.27 -69.46 -12.53
C PRO A 37 2.91 -68.51 -11.50
N CYS A 38 4.14 -68.07 -11.74
CA CYS A 38 4.82 -67.10 -10.87
C CYS A 38 4.42 -65.68 -11.28
N PRO A 39 3.70 -64.91 -10.45
CA PRO A 39 3.28 -63.54 -10.76
C PRO A 39 4.42 -62.50 -10.64
N GLY A 40 5.67 -62.92 -10.75
CA GLY A 40 6.85 -62.06 -10.66
C GLY A 40 7.20 -61.54 -9.27
N TYR A 41 8.14 -60.61 -9.27
CA TYR A 41 8.77 -59.96 -8.12
C TYR A 41 8.28 -58.51 -8.08
N THR A 42 7.99 -57.96 -6.89
CA THR A 42 7.61 -56.54 -6.80
C THR A 42 8.85 -55.68 -6.77
N ASP A 43 9.21 -55.19 -7.93
CA ASP A 43 9.95 -53.95 -8.07
C ASP A 43 8.88 -52.83 -8.16
N GLN A 44 8.93 -51.82 -7.27
CA GLN A 44 7.97 -50.69 -7.10
C GLN A 44 6.67 -50.93 -6.26
N PHE A 45 6.12 -49.81 -5.76
CA PHE A 45 5.03 -49.68 -4.77
C PHE A 45 3.70 -49.22 -5.43
N PRO A 46 2.60 -49.98 -5.29
CA PRO A 46 1.25 -49.47 -5.59
C PRO A 46 0.27 -49.63 -4.41
N PHE A 47 -0.48 -48.57 -4.10
CA PHE A 47 -1.60 -48.62 -3.14
C PHE A 47 -2.88 -49.20 -3.77
N ARG A 48 -3.69 -49.89 -2.95
CA ARG A 48 -4.92 -50.59 -3.39
C ARG A 48 -6.18 -49.76 -3.20
N GLN A 49 -7.04 -49.73 -4.22
CA GLN A 49 -8.48 -49.51 -4.05
C GLN A 49 -9.17 -50.78 -3.52
N PRO A 50 -10.24 -50.67 -2.71
CA PRO A 50 -11.17 -51.77 -2.43
C PRO A 50 -12.40 -51.72 -3.35
N LEU A 51 -12.68 -52.84 -4.03
CA LEU A 51 -13.98 -53.10 -4.66
C LEU A 51 -14.99 -53.64 -3.64
N GLN A 52 -16.27 -53.54 -4.01
CA GLN A 52 -17.44 -53.92 -3.22
C GLN A 52 -17.44 -55.39 -2.76
N SER A 53 -18.09 -55.66 -1.62
CA SER A 53 -18.66 -56.97 -1.32
C SER A 53 -20.11 -56.83 -0.84
N SER A 54 -20.94 -57.78 -1.27
CA SER A 54 -22.39 -57.79 -1.05
C SER A 54 -22.78 -58.58 0.20
N SER A 55 -23.87 -58.18 0.85
CA SER A 55 -24.66 -59.07 1.69
C SER A 55 -26.15 -58.75 1.62
N PHE A 56 -26.92 -59.73 1.13
CA PHE A 56 -28.38 -59.69 1.08
C PHE A 56 -28.98 -60.23 2.39
N LYS A 57 -29.97 -59.53 2.94
CA LYS A 57 -31.15 -60.06 3.66
C LYS A 57 -32.10 -58.89 3.92
N GLY A 58 -33.40 -59.05 3.68
CA GLY A 58 -34.35 -57.93 3.78
C GLY A 58 -35.77 -58.38 4.14
N SER A 59 -36.72 -57.45 4.11
CA SER A 59 -38.15 -57.73 4.16
C SER A 59 -39.00 -56.53 3.69
N ARG A 60 -40.24 -56.83 3.31
CA ARG A 60 -41.17 -56.09 2.46
C ARG A 60 -41.76 -54.78 3.04
N ALA A 61 -41.91 -53.81 2.14
CA ALA A 61 -43.08 -52.95 1.84
C ALA A 61 -44.14 -52.61 2.92
N ALA A 62 -44.48 -51.31 3.01
CA ALA A 62 -45.86 -50.79 2.83
C ALA A 62 -45.90 -49.24 2.71
N SER A 63 -46.70 -48.74 1.74
CA SER A 63 -47.41 -47.44 1.78
C SER A 63 -48.92 -47.78 1.90
N PRO A 64 -49.84 -46.91 2.38
CA PRO A 64 -50.08 -45.50 1.96
C PRO A 64 -50.40 -44.55 3.17
N ASP A 65 -51.09 -43.40 3.13
CA ASP A 65 -51.91 -42.75 2.08
C ASP A 65 -52.13 -41.20 2.21
N LEU A 66 -52.75 -40.64 1.17
CA LEU A 66 -53.60 -39.43 1.03
C LEU A 66 -54.13 -38.73 2.32
N SER A 67 -54.19 -37.39 2.46
CA SER A 67 -54.99 -36.49 1.61
C SER A 67 -54.99 -34.98 2.00
N ARG A 68 -55.16 -34.13 0.97
CA ARG A 68 -55.97 -32.86 0.87
C ARG A 68 -55.76 -31.64 1.80
N SER A 69 -55.02 -30.67 1.25
CA SER A 69 -55.41 -29.26 0.97
C SER A 69 -56.71 -28.63 1.53
N LYS A 70 -56.60 -27.35 1.96
CA LYS A 70 -57.43 -26.20 1.48
C LYS A 70 -56.98 -24.82 2.03
N SER A 71 -56.83 -23.84 1.13
CA SER A 71 -57.02 -22.38 1.35
C SER A 71 -58.52 -22.03 1.00
N PRO A 72 -59.07 -20.77 0.99
CA PRO A 72 -58.42 -19.44 0.84
C PRO A 72 -59.06 -18.15 1.49
N ASN A 73 -58.21 -17.16 1.83
CA ASN A 73 -58.33 -15.69 1.54
C ASN A 73 -59.54 -14.82 2.09
N PRO A 74 -59.63 -13.47 1.86
CA PRO A 74 -59.77 -12.48 2.98
C PRO A 74 -60.89 -11.40 2.81
N SER A 75 -60.96 -10.34 3.66
CA SER A 75 -61.09 -8.89 3.29
C SER A 75 -61.71 -7.90 4.35
N GLN A 76 -61.49 -6.59 4.10
CA GLN A 76 -62.27 -5.36 4.43
C GLN A 76 -61.95 -4.42 5.63
N HIS A 77 -62.37 -3.15 5.45
CA HIS A 77 -61.97 -1.86 6.08
C HIS A 77 -62.84 -1.38 7.27
N VAL A 78 -62.47 -0.27 7.94
CA VAL A 78 -63.29 0.97 8.14
C VAL A 78 -62.45 2.14 8.75
N ASN A 79 -62.83 3.40 8.47
CA ASN A 79 -62.25 4.69 8.94
C ASN A 79 -62.99 5.31 10.15
N THR A 80 -62.40 6.29 10.88
CA THR A 80 -63.03 7.60 11.23
C THR A 80 -62.06 8.63 11.85
N ASN A 81 -62.41 9.94 11.77
CA ASN A 81 -61.62 11.14 12.12
C ASN A 81 -61.83 11.66 13.56
N GLY A 82 -61.01 12.64 13.99
CA GLY A 82 -61.26 13.56 15.14
C GLY A 82 -60.20 14.67 15.23
N ASN A 83 -60.60 15.90 15.60
CA ASN A 83 -59.82 17.15 15.41
C ASN A 83 -59.78 18.04 16.69
N ASP A 84 -58.97 19.12 16.63
CA ASP A 84 -59.04 20.40 17.39
C ASP A 84 -58.14 20.68 18.64
N ASP A 85 -57.94 21.98 18.88
CA ASP A 85 -56.83 22.67 19.59
C ASP A 85 -56.97 22.90 21.12
N GLU A 86 -55.86 23.17 21.83
CA GLU A 86 -55.53 24.50 22.43
C GLU A 86 -54.23 24.52 23.27
N ARG A 87 -53.73 25.74 23.61
CA ARG A 87 -52.36 26.01 24.13
C ARG A 87 -52.33 26.40 25.62
N ALA A 88 -51.28 25.99 26.36
CA ALA A 88 -50.73 26.73 27.51
C ALA A 88 -49.26 26.38 27.83
N TRP A 89 -48.45 27.40 28.15
CA TRP A 89 -47.09 27.37 28.74
C TRP A 89 -47.21 27.12 30.28
N ASP A 90 -46.25 26.67 31.11
CA ASP A 90 -44.77 26.58 31.05
C ASP A 90 -44.23 25.47 32.05
N PRO A 91 -42.98 25.41 32.60
CA PRO A 91 -42.00 24.38 32.23
C PRO A 91 -41.50 23.40 33.33
N ILE A 92 -40.53 22.55 32.92
CA ILE A 92 -39.60 21.70 33.73
C ILE A 92 -40.13 20.37 34.28
N LYS A 93 -39.88 19.25 33.56
CA LYS A 93 -39.11 18.08 34.08
C LYS A 93 -38.85 16.97 33.04
N ARG A 94 -37.67 16.35 33.18
CA ARG A 94 -37.19 15.06 32.62
C ARG A 94 -37.05 14.93 31.09
N VAL A 95 -35.79 15.00 30.67
CA VAL A 95 -35.30 14.41 29.41
C VAL A 95 -35.48 12.88 29.47
N GLN A 96 -36.26 12.34 28.53
CA GLN A 96 -36.14 10.95 28.06
C GLN A 96 -35.99 11.00 26.54
N SER A 97 -34.82 10.59 26.06
CA SER A 97 -34.51 10.52 24.63
C SER A 97 -35.24 9.35 23.99
N GLN A 98 -36.37 9.61 23.33
CA GLN A 98 -36.94 8.65 22.38
C GLN A 98 -36.22 8.79 21.04
N SER A 99 -35.78 7.66 20.51
CA SER A 99 -35.07 7.57 19.23
C SER A 99 -35.95 8.09 18.09
N ALA A 100 -35.51 9.15 17.42
CA ALA A 100 -36.11 9.56 16.16
C ALA A 100 -35.92 8.42 15.14
N MET A 101 -37.02 7.85 14.63
CA MET A 101 -36.95 7.01 13.45
C MET A 101 -36.49 7.88 12.29
N LEU A 102 -35.23 7.68 11.86
CA LEU A 102 -34.73 8.20 10.61
C LEU A 102 -35.58 7.61 9.47
N VAL A 103 -36.53 8.42 8.99
CA VAL A 103 -37.21 8.19 7.71
C VAL A 103 -36.11 8.07 6.66
N ARG A 104 -35.95 6.87 6.09
CA ARG A 104 -35.04 6.65 4.97
C ARG A 104 -35.47 7.56 3.83
N SER A 105 -34.72 8.62 3.59
CA SER A 105 -34.81 9.32 2.31
C SER A 105 -34.40 8.32 1.22
N PRO A 106 -35.14 8.23 0.09
CA PRO A 106 -34.71 7.41 -1.01
C PRO A 106 -33.44 8.02 -1.60
N ILE A 107 -32.30 7.38 -1.35
CA ILE A 107 -31.08 7.66 -2.09
C ILE A 107 -31.38 7.26 -3.53
N ILE A 108 -31.62 8.27 -4.37
CA ILE A 108 -31.60 8.13 -5.83
C ILE A 108 -30.24 7.52 -6.18
N ASP A 109 -30.20 6.55 -7.09
CA ASP A 109 -28.97 5.88 -7.50
C ASP A 109 -28.05 6.88 -8.23
N LEU A 110 -27.22 7.60 -7.47
CA LEU A 110 -26.35 8.68 -7.94
C LEU A 110 -25.36 8.21 -9.03
N CYS A 111 -25.13 6.89 -9.15
CA CYS A 111 -24.33 6.31 -10.22
C CYS A 111 -25.00 6.33 -11.60
N ASP A 112 -26.32 6.56 -11.68
CA ASP A 112 -27.09 6.56 -12.94
C ASP A 112 -27.64 7.95 -13.32
N ASP A 113 -27.28 9.01 -12.59
CA ASP A 113 -27.64 10.39 -12.93
C ASP A 113 -26.45 11.17 -13.52
N ASP A 114 -26.49 11.34 -14.85
CA ASP A 114 -25.53 12.17 -15.61
C ASP A 114 -25.52 13.63 -15.15
N ARG A 115 -26.67 14.16 -14.68
CA ARG A 115 -26.74 15.52 -14.14
C ARG A 115 -26.09 15.60 -12.77
N ALA A 116 -26.17 14.56 -11.95
CA ALA A 116 -25.46 14.50 -10.68
C ALA A 116 -23.94 14.49 -10.91
N SER A 117 -23.45 13.65 -11.83
CA SER A 117 -22.03 13.62 -12.21
C SER A 117 -21.55 14.97 -12.75
N LEU A 118 -22.27 15.54 -13.72
CA LEU A 118 -21.91 16.83 -14.33
C LEU A 118 -22.02 18.00 -13.33
N SER A 119 -23.03 18.01 -12.47
CA SER A 119 -23.19 19.03 -11.42
C SER A 119 -22.10 18.92 -10.36
N TYR A 120 -21.67 17.71 -9.98
CA TYR A 120 -20.54 17.50 -9.08
C TYR A 120 -19.24 18.06 -9.69
N PHE A 121 -18.97 17.73 -10.96
CA PHE A 121 -17.80 18.23 -11.66
C PHE A 121 -17.79 19.76 -11.79
N ILE A 122 -18.91 20.36 -12.23
CA ILE A 122 -19.03 21.81 -12.33
C ILE A 122 -18.93 22.48 -10.95
N HIS A 123 -19.50 21.92 -9.89
CA HIS A 123 -19.46 22.57 -8.57
C HIS A 123 -18.07 22.49 -7.91
N ARG A 124 -17.25 21.48 -8.21
CA ARG A 124 -15.94 21.26 -7.53
C ARG A 124 -14.71 21.59 -8.39
N PHE A 125 -14.77 21.37 -9.69
CA PHE A 125 -13.62 21.50 -10.60
C PHE A 125 -13.73 22.68 -11.56
N VAL A 126 -14.91 23.29 -11.71
CA VAL A 126 -15.08 24.55 -12.46
C VAL A 126 -15.12 25.71 -11.46
N ALA A 127 -14.36 26.76 -11.74
CA ALA A 127 -14.34 27.96 -10.92
C ALA A 127 -15.64 28.77 -11.05
N ARG A 128 -15.95 29.59 -10.05
CA ARG A 128 -17.17 30.40 -10.04
C ARG A 128 -17.01 31.62 -10.94
N ASN A 129 -18.01 31.87 -11.79
CA ASN A 129 -18.05 33.06 -12.63
C ASN A 129 -18.18 34.32 -11.74
N ARG A 130 -17.12 35.14 -11.71
CA ARG A 130 -17.09 36.44 -11.02
C ARG A 130 -17.50 37.55 -12.01
N ALA A 131 -17.74 38.76 -11.49
CA ALA A 131 -18.08 39.92 -12.33
C ALA A 131 -16.85 40.56 -13.00
N ASP A 132 -15.66 40.31 -12.45
CA ASP A 132 -14.40 40.66 -13.10
C ASP A 132 -14.15 39.74 -14.31
N SER A 133 -13.62 40.30 -15.41
CA SER A 133 -13.48 39.57 -16.69
C SER A 133 -12.24 38.67 -16.75
N TYR A 134 -11.87 38.06 -15.62
CA TYR A 134 -10.62 37.33 -15.46
C TYR A 134 -10.78 35.82 -15.76
N PRO A 135 -9.91 35.23 -16.61
CA PRO A 135 -9.86 33.78 -16.82
C PRO A 135 -9.65 32.98 -15.53
N SER A 136 -10.55 32.05 -15.24
CA SER A 136 -10.38 31.06 -14.16
C SER A 136 -10.68 29.66 -14.69
N ASN A 137 -10.49 28.61 -13.88
CA ASN A 137 -10.54 27.23 -14.37
C ASN A 137 -11.92 26.87 -14.95
N MET A 138 -12.02 26.86 -16.28
CA MET A 138 -13.21 26.49 -17.05
C MET A 138 -14.48 27.30 -16.72
N THR A 139 -14.38 28.55 -16.24
CA THR A 139 -15.53 29.43 -15.96
C THR A 139 -16.50 29.57 -17.13
N CYS A 140 -16.01 29.49 -18.37
CA CYS A 140 -16.82 29.55 -19.58
C CYS A 140 -17.61 28.26 -19.85
N LEU A 141 -17.19 27.10 -19.31
CA LEU A 141 -17.71 25.78 -19.66
C LEU A 141 -19.24 25.64 -19.51
N PRO A 142 -19.89 26.09 -18.42
CA PRO A 142 -21.35 26.04 -18.31
C PRO A 142 -22.05 26.89 -19.39
N SER A 143 -21.43 27.99 -19.84
CA SER A 143 -22.00 28.83 -20.91
C SER A 143 -21.88 28.20 -22.30
N ILE A 144 -20.85 27.39 -22.54
CA ILE A 144 -20.66 26.67 -23.80
C ILE A 144 -21.55 25.42 -23.79
N LEU A 145 -21.61 24.67 -22.69
CA LEU A 145 -22.54 23.54 -22.53
C LEU A 145 -24.02 23.99 -22.67
N ASN A 146 -24.42 25.14 -22.15
CA ASN A 146 -25.81 25.61 -22.31
C ASN A 146 -26.17 26.09 -23.73
N ARG A 147 -25.18 26.38 -24.59
CA ARG A 147 -25.40 26.86 -25.97
C ARG A 147 -25.17 25.79 -27.04
N ASP A 148 -24.15 24.96 -26.81
CA ASP A 148 -23.58 24.00 -27.76
C ASP A 148 -23.48 22.58 -27.16
N GLY A 149 -24.19 22.30 -26.05
CA GLY A 149 -24.14 21.05 -25.28
C GLY A 149 -24.83 19.85 -25.92
N HIS A 150 -24.69 19.69 -27.24
CA HIS A 150 -25.07 18.48 -27.95
C HIS A 150 -23.87 17.97 -28.76
N GLY A 151 -23.45 16.74 -28.51
CA GLY A 151 -22.35 16.09 -29.23
C GLY A 151 -21.00 16.18 -28.51
N LEU A 152 -19.94 16.58 -29.22
CA LEU A 152 -18.54 16.39 -28.78
C LEU A 152 -18.28 16.90 -27.35
N LEU A 153 -18.66 18.14 -27.05
CA LEU A 153 -18.40 18.76 -25.74
C LEU A 153 -19.20 18.11 -24.61
N GLU A 154 -20.45 17.73 -24.86
CA GLU A 154 -21.33 17.04 -23.90
C GLU A 154 -20.75 15.66 -23.54
N VAL A 155 -20.40 14.86 -24.55
CA VAL A 155 -19.78 13.54 -24.37
C VAL A 155 -18.47 13.66 -23.61
N THR A 156 -17.63 14.64 -23.95
CA THR A 156 -16.36 14.89 -23.29
C THR A 156 -16.55 15.32 -21.83
N ALA A 157 -17.44 16.28 -21.57
CA ALA A 157 -17.73 16.76 -20.21
C ALA A 157 -18.27 15.62 -19.32
N LEU A 158 -19.17 14.78 -19.85
CA LEU A 158 -19.66 13.58 -19.16
C LEU A 158 -18.55 12.54 -18.93
N SER A 159 -17.55 12.45 -19.81
CA SER A 159 -16.36 11.60 -19.57
C SER A 159 -15.63 12.03 -18.31
N VAL A 160 -15.18 13.30 -18.26
CA VAL A 160 -14.44 13.84 -17.11
C VAL A 160 -15.29 13.80 -15.84
N ALA A 161 -16.56 14.21 -15.95
CA ALA A 161 -17.46 14.32 -14.81
C ALA A 161 -17.77 12.96 -14.17
N ARG A 162 -18.00 11.92 -14.97
CA ARG A 162 -18.17 10.55 -14.45
C ARG A 162 -16.87 9.99 -13.86
N MET A 163 -15.68 10.37 -14.35
CA MET A 163 -14.41 9.98 -13.71
C MET A 163 -14.22 10.69 -12.36
N ALA A 164 -14.49 11.99 -12.29
CA ALA A 164 -14.41 12.75 -11.05
C ALA A 164 -15.42 12.23 -10.01
N ALA A 165 -16.64 11.92 -10.43
CA ALA A 165 -17.66 11.30 -9.57
C ALA A 165 -17.27 9.87 -9.16
N TYR A 166 -16.63 9.09 -10.05
CA TYR A 166 -16.06 7.78 -9.72
C TYR A 166 -15.01 7.88 -8.61
N ASN A 167 -14.05 8.80 -8.69
CA ASN A 167 -13.01 8.96 -7.67
C ASN A 167 -13.57 9.37 -6.29
N GLN A 168 -14.75 10.00 -6.25
CA GLN A 168 -15.44 10.39 -5.01
C GLN A 168 -16.40 9.31 -4.47
N LEU A 169 -17.01 8.51 -5.34
CA LEU A 169 -18.09 7.57 -4.98
C LEU A 169 -17.68 6.08 -5.09
N GLY A 170 -16.51 5.77 -5.65
CA GLY A 170 -16.01 4.42 -5.91
C GLY A 170 -16.74 3.64 -7.02
N CYS A 171 -17.84 4.16 -7.56
CA CYS A 171 -18.81 3.39 -8.35
C CYS A 171 -18.30 3.00 -9.75
N ASP A 172 -17.82 1.76 -9.91
CA ASP A 172 -17.13 1.25 -11.12
C ASP A 172 -17.97 1.38 -12.43
N ARG A 173 -19.31 1.50 -12.33
CA ARG A 173 -20.21 1.82 -13.46
C ARG A 173 -19.89 3.19 -14.09
N LEU A 174 -19.66 4.21 -13.25
CA LEU A 174 -19.30 5.55 -13.70
C LEU A 174 -17.98 5.53 -14.48
N ARG A 175 -16.99 4.75 -14.01
CA ARG A 175 -15.69 4.57 -14.70
C ARG A 175 -15.85 3.93 -16.07
N VAL A 176 -16.64 2.86 -16.20
CA VAL A 176 -16.88 2.19 -17.50
C VAL A 176 -17.61 3.12 -18.48
N GLN A 177 -18.61 3.86 -18.01
CA GLN A 177 -19.31 4.86 -18.80
C GLN A 177 -18.40 6.05 -19.17
N SER A 178 -17.51 6.45 -18.28
CA SER A 178 -16.52 7.51 -18.46
C SER A 178 -15.53 7.17 -19.58
N TYR A 179 -14.87 6.00 -19.55
CA TYR A 179 -13.99 5.58 -20.64
C TYR A 179 -14.70 5.37 -21.99
N ARG A 180 -15.97 4.93 -21.98
CA ARG A 180 -16.78 4.85 -23.21
C ARG A 180 -16.99 6.23 -23.83
N ASN A 181 -17.34 7.21 -23.01
CA ASN A 181 -17.45 8.60 -23.43
C ASN A 181 -16.10 9.16 -23.90
N TYR A 182 -14.98 8.87 -23.22
CA TYR A 182 -13.64 9.27 -23.67
C TYR A 182 -13.35 8.75 -25.09
N GLY A 183 -13.52 7.45 -25.33
CA GLY A 183 -13.31 6.85 -26.65
C GLY A 183 -14.23 7.43 -27.73
N GLN A 184 -15.49 7.69 -27.39
CA GLN A 184 -16.44 8.36 -28.30
C GLN A 184 -16.02 9.80 -28.60
N ALA A 185 -15.59 10.57 -27.61
CA ALA A 185 -15.11 11.94 -27.78
C ALA A 185 -13.88 12.00 -28.70
N ILE A 186 -12.92 11.08 -28.55
CA ILE A 186 -11.75 10.98 -29.43
C ILE A 186 -12.17 10.70 -30.88
N GLY A 187 -13.12 9.78 -31.12
CA GLY A 187 -13.64 9.53 -32.48
C GLY A 187 -14.32 10.76 -33.08
N MET A 188 -15.19 11.42 -32.32
CA MET A 188 -15.88 12.63 -32.75
C MET A 188 -14.92 13.81 -33.00
N LEU A 189 -13.85 13.92 -32.21
CA LEU A 189 -12.78 14.90 -32.42
C LEU A 189 -11.99 14.60 -33.70
N GLN A 190 -11.66 13.34 -33.96
CA GLN A 190 -10.98 12.91 -35.19
C GLN A 190 -11.83 13.21 -36.44
N ASP A 191 -13.15 12.97 -36.40
CA ASP A 191 -14.07 13.33 -37.49
C ASP A 191 -14.16 14.86 -37.70
N THR A 192 -14.17 15.63 -36.62
CA THR A 192 -14.17 17.12 -36.65
C THR A 192 -12.87 17.66 -37.29
N ILE A 193 -11.72 17.10 -36.90
CA ILE A 193 -10.42 17.47 -37.48
C ILE A 193 -10.34 17.07 -38.96
N SER A 194 -10.82 15.87 -39.30
CA SER A 194 -10.75 15.34 -40.68
C SER A 194 -11.65 16.10 -41.65
N SER A 195 -12.84 16.52 -41.21
CA SER A 195 -13.77 17.32 -42.00
C SER A 195 -13.40 18.80 -42.08
N ARG A 196 -12.53 19.30 -41.19
CA ARG A 196 -12.13 20.71 -41.01
C ARG A 196 -13.27 21.69 -40.73
N GLN A 197 -14.50 21.21 -40.54
CA GLN A 197 -15.67 22.05 -40.33
C GLN A 197 -15.86 22.36 -38.84
N GLY A 198 -15.85 23.64 -38.46
CA GLY A 198 -15.99 24.07 -37.06
C GLY A 198 -14.79 23.72 -36.17
N ILE A 199 -13.62 23.40 -36.76
CA ILE A 199 -12.39 23.05 -36.02
C ILE A 199 -11.90 24.19 -35.11
N THR A 200 -12.22 25.44 -35.45
CA THR A 200 -11.90 26.64 -34.67
C THR A 200 -12.96 27.01 -33.63
N ASP A 201 -14.04 26.23 -33.44
CA ASP A 201 -15.10 26.52 -32.47
C ASP A 201 -14.61 26.38 -31.01
N ASP A 202 -15.10 27.23 -30.09
CA ASP A 202 -14.81 27.17 -28.64
C ASP A 202 -15.01 25.76 -28.05
N LYS A 203 -16.05 25.05 -28.50
CA LYS A 203 -16.40 23.70 -28.03
C LYS A 203 -15.32 22.64 -28.34
N VAL A 204 -14.54 22.82 -29.41
CA VAL A 204 -13.46 21.90 -29.80
C VAL A 204 -12.28 22.09 -28.86
N LEU A 205 -11.84 23.34 -28.67
CA LEU A 205 -10.75 23.67 -27.75
C LEU A 205 -11.08 23.29 -26.29
N ALA A 206 -12.31 23.59 -25.84
CA ALA A 206 -12.80 23.17 -24.53
C ALA A 206 -12.86 21.65 -24.37
N SER A 207 -13.19 20.89 -25.43
CA SER A 207 -13.14 19.43 -25.39
C SER A 207 -11.72 18.90 -25.26
N VAL A 208 -10.75 19.44 -26.00
CA VAL A 208 -9.35 18.99 -25.87
C VAL A 208 -8.79 19.30 -24.47
N LEU A 209 -9.09 20.47 -23.90
CA LEU A 209 -8.75 20.79 -22.52
C LEU A 209 -9.39 19.81 -21.53
N LEU A 210 -10.67 19.47 -21.69
CA LEU A 210 -11.34 18.46 -20.86
C LEU A 210 -10.71 17.06 -21.02
N LEU A 211 -10.22 16.69 -22.21
CA LEU A 211 -9.49 15.43 -22.42
C LEU A 211 -8.11 15.44 -21.74
N CYS A 212 -7.45 16.60 -21.59
CA CYS A 212 -6.29 16.75 -20.72
C CYS A 212 -6.68 16.58 -19.24
N THR A 213 -7.74 17.27 -18.78
CA THR A 213 -8.27 17.13 -17.40
C THR A 213 -8.69 15.69 -17.09
N PHE A 214 -9.22 14.95 -18.07
CA PHE A 214 -9.51 13.53 -17.92
C PHE A 214 -8.26 12.75 -17.51
N LYS A 215 -7.13 12.95 -18.20
CA LYS A 215 -5.87 12.25 -17.91
C LYS A 215 -5.32 12.60 -16.52
N ASP A 216 -5.52 13.84 -16.04
CA ASP A 216 -5.13 14.22 -14.68
C ASP A 216 -5.98 13.49 -13.63
N ILE A 217 -7.31 13.42 -13.84
CA ILE A 217 -8.29 12.80 -12.92
C ILE A 217 -8.28 11.26 -13.01
N SER A 218 -7.92 10.66 -14.15
CA SER A 218 -7.71 9.21 -14.26
C SER A 218 -6.34 8.77 -13.72
N GLY A 219 -5.42 9.70 -13.47
CA GLY A 219 -4.02 9.41 -13.12
C GLY A 219 -3.14 8.99 -14.29
N GLU A 220 -3.67 8.95 -15.51
CA GLU A 220 -2.95 8.55 -16.73
C GLU A 220 -2.01 9.64 -17.28
N GLY A 221 -2.17 10.90 -16.86
CA GLY A 221 -1.39 12.03 -17.38
C GLY A 221 0.07 12.13 -16.92
N PHE A 222 0.53 11.28 -16.00
CA PHE A 222 1.91 11.41 -15.49
C PHE A 222 2.92 10.63 -16.35
N GLY A 223 3.71 11.36 -17.14
CA GLY A 223 4.79 10.81 -17.96
C GLY A 223 4.29 10.16 -19.26
N ASP A 224 3.10 10.53 -19.73
CA ASP A 224 2.53 10.06 -20.99
C ASP A 224 2.94 10.99 -22.16
N PRO A 225 3.81 10.55 -23.08
CA PRO A 225 4.20 11.35 -24.25
C PRO A 225 3.07 11.49 -25.29
N SER A 226 1.87 10.97 -25.02
CA SER A 226 0.66 11.12 -25.85
C SER A 226 -0.36 12.11 -25.26
N GLU A 227 0.07 13.08 -24.45
CA GLU A 227 -0.79 14.22 -24.09
C GLU A 227 -1.34 14.96 -25.33
N HIS A 228 -2.56 15.51 -25.23
CA HIS A 228 -3.21 16.24 -26.32
C HIS A 228 -2.63 17.64 -26.60
N VAL A 229 -1.46 17.95 -26.03
CA VAL A 229 -0.81 19.26 -26.02
C VAL A 229 -0.39 19.74 -27.40
N SER A 230 0.12 18.84 -28.26
CA SER A 230 0.39 19.15 -29.66
C SER A 230 -0.88 19.54 -30.43
N GLY A 231 -2.01 18.89 -30.11
CA GLY A 231 -3.33 19.25 -30.62
C GLY A 231 -3.83 20.61 -30.10
N LEU A 232 -3.64 20.91 -28.81
CA LEU A 232 -3.93 22.24 -28.24
C LEU A 232 -3.14 23.33 -28.97
N TYR A 233 -1.81 23.18 -29.08
CA TYR A 233 -0.94 24.14 -29.77
C TYR A 233 -1.41 24.41 -31.21
N SER A 234 -1.66 23.36 -32.00
CA SER A 234 -2.15 23.51 -33.38
C SER A 234 -3.53 24.16 -33.46
N LEU A 235 -4.44 23.90 -32.51
CA LEU A 235 -5.74 24.55 -32.45
C LEU A 235 -5.62 26.05 -32.11
N LEU A 236 -4.73 26.43 -31.19
CA LEU A 236 -4.47 27.83 -30.86
C LEU A 236 -3.90 28.59 -32.06
N GLU A 237 -2.94 28.00 -32.78
CA GLU A 237 -2.34 28.56 -33.99
C GLU A 237 -3.40 28.78 -35.09
N MET A 238 -4.25 27.78 -35.35
CA MET A 238 -5.33 27.89 -36.35
C MET A 238 -6.42 28.90 -35.97
N ARG A 239 -6.65 29.16 -34.68
CA ARG A 239 -7.64 30.15 -34.19
C ARG A 239 -7.14 31.60 -34.27
N GLY A 240 -5.81 31.82 -34.24
CA GLY A 240 -5.19 33.14 -34.41
C GLY A 240 -5.63 34.18 -33.38
N LEU A 241 -5.39 35.46 -33.68
CA LEU A 241 -5.69 36.58 -32.77
C LEU A 241 -7.19 36.78 -32.49
N GLU A 242 -8.08 36.29 -33.37
CA GLU A 242 -9.53 36.48 -33.23
C GLU A 242 -10.09 35.80 -31.96
N GLN A 243 -9.44 34.75 -31.45
CA GLN A 243 -9.88 34.10 -30.20
C GLN A 243 -9.79 35.02 -28.98
N LEU A 244 -8.88 36.01 -29.01
CA LEU A 244 -8.68 36.97 -27.93
C LEU A 244 -9.79 38.04 -27.89
N ALA A 245 -10.59 38.18 -28.96
CA ALA A 245 -11.66 39.18 -29.06
C ALA A 245 -12.92 38.83 -28.24
N THR A 246 -12.97 37.66 -27.59
CA THR A 246 -14.10 37.25 -26.73
C THR A 246 -13.58 36.71 -25.40
N GLY A 247 -14.27 37.01 -24.29
CA GLY A 247 -13.85 36.54 -22.96
C GLY A 247 -13.71 35.02 -22.84
N ARG A 248 -14.55 34.24 -23.56
CA ARG A 248 -14.46 32.77 -23.58
C ARG A 248 -13.27 32.26 -24.38
N GLY A 249 -13.03 32.84 -25.56
CA GLY A 249 -11.87 32.47 -26.38
C GLY A 249 -10.55 32.86 -25.70
N PHE A 250 -10.53 33.99 -24.98
CA PHE A 250 -9.42 34.40 -24.13
C PHE A 250 -9.20 33.43 -22.96
N GLU A 251 -10.24 33.05 -22.22
CA GLU A 251 -10.14 32.06 -21.14
C GLU A 251 -9.58 30.72 -21.63
N LEU A 252 -10.12 30.17 -22.72
CA LEU A 252 -9.66 28.90 -23.29
C LEU A 252 -8.22 28.98 -23.81
N TYR A 253 -7.79 30.14 -24.35
CA TYR A 253 -6.40 30.39 -24.73
C TYR A 253 -5.46 30.34 -23.51
N ILE A 254 -5.79 31.04 -22.43
CA ILE A 254 -5.01 31.05 -21.18
C ILE A 254 -4.88 29.65 -20.58
N LEU A 255 -5.97 28.90 -20.44
CA LEU A 255 -5.93 27.52 -19.91
C LEU A 255 -5.11 26.57 -20.80
N SER A 256 -5.13 26.79 -22.12
CA SER A 256 -4.34 26.02 -23.08
C SER A 256 -2.85 26.35 -23.02
N LEU A 257 -2.48 27.64 -22.92
CA LEU A 257 -1.09 28.06 -22.69
C LEU A 257 -0.53 27.46 -21.41
N LEU A 258 -1.26 27.56 -20.29
CA LEU A 258 -0.84 26.99 -19.02
C LEU A 258 -0.59 25.48 -19.12
N ARG A 259 -1.42 24.74 -19.86
CA ARG A 259 -1.19 23.30 -20.10
C ARG A 259 0.04 23.04 -20.98
N ILE A 260 0.25 23.85 -22.02
CA ILE A 260 1.43 23.77 -22.90
C ILE A 260 2.73 24.03 -22.10
N HIS A 261 2.78 25.11 -21.31
CA HIS A 261 3.92 25.46 -20.46
C HIS A 261 4.23 24.35 -19.44
N ILE A 262 3.22 23.86 -18.72
CA ILE A 262 3.36 22.75 -17.77
C ILE A 262 3.91 21.48 -18.46
N TYR A 263 3.39 21.13 -19.64
CA TYR A 263 3.86 19.96 -20.40
C TYR A 263 5.33 20.10 -20.80
N SER A 264 5.71 21.27 -21.35
CA SER A 264 7.09 21.57 -21.75
C SER A 264 8.07 21.41 -20.58
N PHE A 265 7.70 21.89 -19.40
CA PHE A 265 8.50 21.75 -18.18
C PHE A 265 8.63 20.32 -17.69
N LEU A 266 7.56 19.51 -17.73
CA LEU A 266 7.58 18.12 -17.28
C LEU A 266 8.34 17.20 -18.22
N HIS A 267 8.26 17.43 -19.53
CA HIS A 267 8.82 16.53 -20.55
C HIS A 267 10.16 17.00 -21.13
N ASN A 268 10.63 18.20 -20.74
CA ASN A 268 11.76 18.90 -21.37
C ASN A 268 11.57 19.08 -22.89
N ASP A 269 10.33 19.39 -23.28
CA ASP A 269 9.90 19.55 -24.67
C ASP A 269 9.45 20.99 -24.91
N ASP A 270 10.41 21.86 -25.21
CA ASP A 270 10.17 23.29 -25.48
C ASP A 270 9.64 23.55 -26.92
N THR A 271 9.23 22.50 -27.66
CA THR A 271 8.71 22.61 -29.04
C THR A 271 7.42 23.44 -29.15
N TYR A 272 6.67 23.53 -28.05
CA TYR A 272 5.39 24.22 -27.96
C TYR A 272 5.49 25.31 -26.87
N SER A 273 5.57 26.58 -27.26
CA SER A 273 5.76 27.72 -26.34
C SER A 273 4.69 28.81 -26.50
N ASP A 274 4.73 29.60 -27.60
CA ASP A 274 3.73 30.63 -27.93
C ASP A 274 3.29 30.53 -29.40
N PRO A 275 2.09 29.99 -29.68
CA PRO A 275 1.60 29.86 -31.04
C PRO A 275 1.34 31.24 -31.67
N GLY A 276 2.21 31.65 -32.59
CA GLY A 276 2.06 32.87 -33.37
C GLY A 276 2.52 34.16 -32.69
N GLY A 277 3.22 34.11 -31.55
CA GLY A 277 3.72 35.30 -30.85
C GLY A 277 2.63 36.12 -30.14
N MET A 278 1.50 35.48 -29.81
CA MET A 278 0.30 36.15 -29.29
C MET A 278 0.49 36.57 -27.83
N GLU A 279 1.31 35.86 -27.07
CA GLU A 279 1.55 36.15 -25.64
C GLU A 279 2.44 37.40 -25.48
N HIS A 280 3.47 37.54 -26.32
CA HIS A 280 4.30 38.74 -26.37
C HIS A 280 3.47 40.00 -26.71
N PHE A 281 2.50 39.88 -27.63
CA PHE A 281 1.60 40.98 -27.98
C PHE A 281 0.71 41.42 -26.79
N LEU A 282 0.22 40.48 -25.99
CA LEU A 282 -0.62 40.76 -24.82
C LEU A 282 0.17 41.39 -23.66
N GLY A 283 1.40 40.91 -23.40
CA GLY A 283 2.27 41.43 -22.32
C GLY A 283 2.70 42.90 -22.47
N LEU A 284 2.54 43.48 -23.67
CA LEU A 284 2.79 44.91 -23.90
C LEU A 284 1.77 45.82 -23.18
N PHE A 285 0.52 45.36 -23.01
CA PHE A 285 -0.60 46.20 -22.57
C PHE A 285 -1.18 45.82 -21.20
N ASP A 286 -0.97 44.57 -20.75
CA ASP A 286 -1.50 44.06 -19.49
C ASP A 286 -0.34 43.49 -18.62
N PRO A 287 -0.08 44.04 -17.42
CA PRO A 287 0.97 43.55 -16.52
C PRO A 287 0.80 42.10 -16.08
N LEU A 288 -0.41 41.59 -15.90
CA LEU A 288 -0.64 40.18 -15.57
C LEU A 288 -0.29 39.27 -16.75
N MET A 289 -0.72 39.63 -17.96
CA MET A 289 -0.29 38.92 -19.17
C MET A 289 1.21 39.01 -19.40
N ARG A 290 1.86 40.10 -18.96
CA ARG A 290 3.33 40.22 -18.96
C ARG A 290 3.97 39.16 -18.07
N GLY A 291 3.48 38.97 -16.84
CA GLY A 291 3.96 37.93 -15.92
C GLY A 291 3.83 36.51 -16.49
N MET A 292 2.75 36.23 -17.23
CA MET A 292 2.64 34.99 -18.01
C MET A 292 3.67 34.93 -19.15
N SER A 293 3.79 35.98 -19.96
CA SER A 293 4.71 36.04 -21.13
C SER A 293 6.19 35.84 -20.79
N LEU A 294 6.61 36.14 -19.57
CA LEU A 294 7.95 35.82 -19.06
C LEU A 294 8.23 34.32 -19.07
N THR A 295 7.19 33.47 -18.96
CA THR A 295 7.27 32.02 -19.09
C THR A 295 7.76 31.61 -20.48
N THR A 296 7.20 32.21 -21.53
CA THR A 296 7.60 31.95 -22.92
C THR A 296 8.97 32.54 -23.26
N GLU A 297 9.29 33.76 -22.83
CA GLU A 297 10.66 34.29 -23.00
C GLU A 297 11.70 33.39 -22.30
N MET A 298 11.38 32.91 -21.10
CA MET A 298 12.21 32.01 -20.31
C MET A 298 12.39 30.65 -20.98
N LEU A 299 11.37 30.10 -21.64
CA LEU A 299 11.46 28.81 -22.35
C LEU A 299 12.55 28.81 -23.44
N HIS A 300 12.70 29.89 -24.21
CA HIS A 300 13.76 29.99 -25.22
C HIS A 300 15.17 30.01 -24.59
N LEU A 301 15.35 30.74 -23.49
CA LEU A 301 16.62 30.80 -22.78
C LEU A 301 16.93 29.47 -22.08
N ARG A 302 15.93 28.85 -21.45
CA ARG A 302 16.00 27.51 -20.86
C ARG A 302 16.45 26.47 -21.88
N HIS A 303 15.87 26.49 -23.09
CA HIS A 303 16.25 25.58 -24.16
C HIS A 303 17.75 25.69 -24.48
N ALA A 304 18.27 26.92 -24.58
CA ALA A 304 19.70 27.16 -24.76
C ALA A 304 20.52 26.60 -23.58
N LEU A 305 20.19 26.97 -22.34
CA LEU A 305 20.90 26.51 -21.14
C LEU A 305 20.95 24.98 -21.04
N VAL A 306 19.83 24.28 -21.27
CA VAL A 306 19.73 22.81 -21.23
C VAL A 306 20.52 22.18 -22.38
N SER A 307 20.38 22.72 -23.60
CA SER A 307 21.12 22.26 -24.78
C SER A 307 22.64 22.35 -24.57
N TYR A 308 23.14 23.54 -24.19
CA TYR A 308 24.55 23.74 -23.87
C TYR A 308 25.02 22.85 -22.72
N THR A 309 24.27 22.74 -21.61
CA THR A 309 24.60 21.85 -20.48
C THR A 309 24.73 20.39 -20.93
N SER A 310 23.83 19.92 -21.80
CA SER A 310 23.88 18.57 -22.35
C SER A 310 25.10 18.36 -23.27
N GLY A 311 25.49 19.39 -24.04
CA GLY A 311 26.69 19.40 -24.87
C GLY A 311 27.97 19.34 -24.05
N ILE A 312 28.05 20.15 -22.98
CA ILE A 312 29.18 20.16 -22.03
C ILE A 312 29.34 18.80 -21.37
N ARG A 313 28.23 18.16 -20.93
CA ARG A 313 28.24 16.80 -20.35
C ARG A 313 28.70 15.71 -21.34
N ARG A 314 28.56 15.93 -22.65
CA ARG A 314 28.95 14.99 -23.71
C ARG A 314 30.36 15.23 -24.28
N SER A 315 30.89 16.45 -24.17
CA SER A 315 32.23 16.77 -24.67
C SER A 315 33.34 16.26 -23.75
N THR A 316 34.34 15.60 -24.33
CA THR A 316 35.59 15.21 -23.66
C THR A 316 36.77 16.12 -23.99
N GLU A 317 36.59 17.13 -24.85
CA GLU A 317 37.66 18.00 -25.32
C GLU A 317 37.67 19.36 -24.60
N THR A 318 38.86 19.78 -24.16
CA THR A 318 39.10 21.09 -23.52
C THR A 318 39.48 22.13 -24.57
N PHE A 319 38.49 22.67 -25.28
CA PHE A 319 38.64 23.87 -26.10
C PHE A 319 37.79 25.02 -25.54
N THR A 320 38.46 26.09 -25.10
CA THR A 320 37.84 27.38 -24.78
C THR A 320 38.42 28.43 -25.73
N SER A 321 37.64 28.85 -26.72
CA SER A 321 37.93 30.08 -27.47
C SER A 321 37.39 31.30 -26.72
N CYS A 322 37.88 32.49 -27.06
CA CYS A 322 37.36 33.76 -26.54
C CYS A 322 35.85 33.92 -26.82
N ASP A 323 35.35 33.31 -27.90
CA ASP A 323 33.93 33.33 -28.28
C ASP A 323 33.04 32.56 -27.29
N GLN A 324 33.55 31.51 -26.63
CA GLN A 324 32.74 30.72 -25.70
C GLN A 324 32.50 31.47 -24.38
N GLU A 325 33.50 32.17 -23.83
CA GLU A 325 33.31 33.00 -22.64
C GLU A 325 32.31 34.15 -22.91
N ALA A 326 32.31 34.70 -24.14
CA ALA A 326 31.33 35.69 -24.56
C ALA A 326 29.90 35.11 -24.64
N VAL A 327 29.73 33.89 -25.15
CA VAL A 327 28.44 33.18 -25.17
C VAL A 327 27.94 32.92 -23.75
N ASP A 328 28.81 32.50 -22.83
CA ASP A 328 28.43 32.21 -21.44
C ASP A 328 28.04 33.48 -20.68
N ALA A 329 28.80 34.57 -20.87
CA ALA A 329 28.48 35.88 -20.31
C ALA A 329 27.13 36.40 -20.83
N GLN A 330 26.84 36.23 -22.13
CA GLN A 330 25.56 36.61 -22.71
C GLN A 330 24.41 35.78 -22.15
N LEU A 331 24.55 34.44 -22.07
CA LEU A 331 23.51 33.57 -21.51
C LEU A 331 23.19 33.90 -20.05
N LEU A 332 24.20 34.25 -19.25
CA LEU A 332 24.01 34.66 -17.84
C LEU A 332 23.40 36.05 -17.71
N GLU A 333 23.83 37.02 -18.55
CA GLU A 333 23.19 38.33 -18.62
C GLU A 333 21.71 38.18 -19.01
N ASP A 334 21.39 37.39 -20.03
CA ASP A 334 20.01 37.09 -20.44
C ASP A 334 19.19 36.47 -19.29
N CYS A 335 19.81 35.59 -18.46
CA CYS A 335 19.17 35.05 -17.26
C CYS A 335 18.83 36.15 -16.25
N PHE A 336 19.80 37.02 -15.93
CA PHE A 336 19.60 38.12 -14.98
C PHE A 336 18.61 39.16 -15.50
N GLN A 337 18.56 39.41 -16.82
CA GLN A 337 17.56 40.28 -17.44
C GLN A 337 16.15 39.72 -17.29
N ILE A 338 15.93 38.41 -17.50
CA ILE A 338 14.61 37.79 -17.27
C ILE A 338 14.24 37.76 -15.77
N LEU A 339 15.20 37.50 -14.87
CA LEU A 339 14.96 37.58 -13.42
C LEU A 339 14.58 39.01 -12.99
N TYR A 340 15.25 40.03 -13.53
CA TYR A 340 14.91 41.44 -13.30
C TYR A 340 13.53 41.81 -13.85
N LYS A 341 13.09 41.22 -14.97
CA LYS A 341 11.70 41.38 -15.45
C LYS A 341 10.68 40.76 -14.49
N PHE A 342 10.99 39.61 -13.85
CA PHE A 342 10.13 39.09 -12.77
C PHE A 342 10.08 40.08 -11.60
N ASP A 343 11.23 40.56 -11.10
CA ASP A 343 11.26 41.53 -9.99
C ASP A 343 10.47 42.82 -10.34
N THR A 344 10.58 43.31 -11.57
CA THR A 344 9.80 44.46 -12.08
C THR A 344 8.29 44.17 -12.08
N TRP A 345 7.89 42.96 -12.47
CA TRP A 345 6.48 42.54 -12.44
C TRP A 345 5.93 42.55 -11.01
N ASP A 346 6.71 42.15 -10.01
CA ASP A 346 6.27 42.16 -8.60
C ASP A 346 6.12 43.58 -8.00
N GLU A 347 6.77 44.59 -8.59
CA GLU A 347 6.54 46.00 -8.25
C GLU A 347 5.29 46.58 -8.93
N GLU A 348 5.02 46.19 -10.18
CA GLU A 348 3.85 46.65 -10.96
C GLU A 348 2.53 45.97 -10.53
N ALA A 349 2.56 44.65 -10.29
CA ALA A 349 1.38 43.81 -10.10
C ALA A 349 0.46 44.27 -8.96
N PRO A 350 0.93 44.70 -7.77
CA PRO A 350 0.05 45.13 -6.68
C PRO A 350 -0.78 46.38 -7.00
N VAL A 351 -0.25 47.28 -7.83
CA VAL A 351 -0.97 48.49 -8.28
C VAL A 351 -1.95 48.13 -9.39
N TYR A 352 -1.55 47.27 -10.32
CA TYR A 352 -2.43 46.75 -11.36
C TYR A 352 -3.64 46.01 -10.78
N TRP A 353 -3.41 45.04 -9.88
CA TRP A 353 -4.48 44.23 -9.27
C TRP A 353 -5.57 45.09 -8.64
N ARG A 354 -5.17 46.10 -7.84
CA ARG A 354 -6.07 47.00 -7.13
C ARG A 354 -6.91 47.88 -8.06
N ASN A 355 -6.39 48.20 -9.24
CA ASN A 355 -7.06 49.07 -10.21
C ASN A 355 -7.96 48.28 -11.18
N THR A 356 -7.68 46.99 -11.38
CA THR A 356 -8.33 46.15 -12.42
C THR A 356 -9.36 45.17 -11.84
N PHE A 357 -9.15 44.65 -10.64
CA PHE A 357 -10.00 43.61 -10.05
C PHE A 357 -10.66 44.09 -8.75
N GLU A 358 -11.94 44.46 -8.85
CA GLU A 358 -12.78 44.74 -7.69
C GLU A 358 -12.94 43.47 -6.81
N ASP A 359 -12.96 43.65 -5.49
CA ASP A 359 -13.13 42.57 -4.48
C ASP A 359 -12.11 41.41 -4.52
N ARG A 360 -10.95 41.58 -5.17
CA ARG A 360 -9.82 40.62 -5.13
C ARG A 360 -8.73 41.00 -4.15
N THR A 361 -7.97 40.00 -3.73
CA THR A 361 -6.82 40.19 -2.85
C THR A 361 -5.60 40.60 -3.65
N VAL A 362 -4.84 41.57 -3.16
CA VAL A 362 -3.69 42.13 -3.88
C VAL A 362 -2.43 41.29 -3.58
N PRO A 363 -1.69 40.79 -4.60
CA PRO A 363 -0.41 40.10 -4.42
C PRO A 363 0.60 40.93 -3.61
N ILE A 364 1.44 40.25 -2.83
CA ILE A 364 2.61 40.84 -2.16
C ILE A 364 3.84 40.64 -3.07
N ALA A 365 4.75 41.61 -3.06
CA ALA A 365 6.01 41.54 -3.80
C ALA A 365 6.88 40.33 -3.38
N LEU A 366 7.62 39.77 -4.35
CA LEU A 366 8.46 38.57 -4.21
C LEU A 366 9.44 38.67 -3.03
N GLY A 367 9.70 37.52 -2.41
CA GLY A 367 10.67 37.38 -1.31
C GLY A 367 10.16 37.81 0.07
N LYS A 368 8.98 38.45 0.14
CA LYS A 368 8.27 38.66 1.40
C LYS A 368 7.21 37.57 1.59
N VAL A 369 7.63 36.44 2.14
CA VAL A 369 6.73 35.36 2.58
C VAL A 369 5.52 35.97 3.30
N ALA A 370 4.30 35.61 2.88
CA ALA A 370 3.09 36.11 3.51
C ALA A 370 3.08 35.74 5.00
N THR A 371 3.34 36.73 5.87
CA THR A 371 3.63 36.52 7.30
C THR A 371 2.36 36.33 8.12
N GLY A 372 1.55 35.31 7.77
CA GLY A 372 0.36 34.85 8.50
C GLY A 372 -0.75 35.89 8.69
N SER A 373 -0.62 37.07 8.08
CA SER A 373 -1.46 38.26 8.27
C SER A 373 -2.10 38.75 6.97
N HIS A 374 -1.86 38.04 5.88
CA HIS A 374 -2.38 38.33 4.55
C HIS A 374 -3.03 37.07 3.98
N TYR A 375 -4.31 37.20 3.61
CA TYR A 375 -5.08 36.23 2.85
C TYR A 375 -4.71 36.30 1.36
N TYR A 376 -5.01 35.24 0.62
CA TYR A 376 -5.20 35.30 -0.84
C TYR A 376 -6.48 34.55 -1.22
N ASP A 377 -7.21 35.05 -2.22
CA ASP A 377 -8.26 34.26 -2.87
C ASP A 377 -7.65 33.14 -3.73
N PRO A 378 -8.38 32.04 -3.99
CA PRO A 378 -7.84 30.86 -4.67
C PRO A 378 -7.28 31.16 -6.06
N GLU A 379 -7.95 32.02 -6.84
CA GLU A 379 -7.53 32.42 -8.18
C GLU A 379 -6.22 33.22 -8.16
N THR A 380 -6.08 34.18 -7.24
CA THR A 380 -4.84 34.94 -7.04
C THR A 380 -3.70 34.02 -6.56
N ALA A 381 -3.97 33.10 -5.63
CA ALA A 381 -2.98 32.15 -5.13
C ALA A 381 -2.48 31.17 -6.22
N CYS A 382 -3.38 30.64 -7.06
CA CYS A 382 -3.00 29.82 -8.22
C CYS A 382 -2.12 30.59 -9.20
N THR A 383 -2.46 31.86 -9.46
CA THR A 383 -1.70 32.73 -10.38
C THR A 383 -0.29 33.00 -9.87
N ILE A 384 -0.14 33.29 -8.58
CA ILE A 384 1.18 33.43 -7.94
C ILE A 384 1.98 32.14 -8.13
N ILE A 385 1.43 30.97 -7.76
CA ILE A 385 2.12 29.67 -7.90
C ILE A 385 2.61 29.43 -9.34
N LEU A 386 1.82 29.77 -10.35
CA LEU A 386 2.19 29.62 -11.77
C LEU A 386 3.34 30.56 -12.18
N VAL A 387 3.27 31.86 -11.86
CA VAL A 387 4.35 32.82 -12.18
C VAL A 387 5.64 32.46 -11.42
N ARG A 388 5.53 32.02 -10.17
CA ARG A 388 6.68 31.53 -9.38
C ARG A 388 7.29 30.25 -9.93
N LEU A 389 6.51 29.34 -10.52
CA LEU A 389 7.03 28.15 -11.18
C LEU A 389 8.00 28.53 -12.31
N SER A 390 7.63 29.50 -13.15
CA SER A 390 8.46 29.99 -14.25
C SER A 390 9.79 30.55 -13.75
N ARG A 391 9.78 31.38 -12.69
CA ARG A 391 11.00 31.87 -12.02
C ARG A 391 11.84 30.72 -11.46
N LEU A 392 11.22 29.76 -10.76
CA LEU A 392 11.89 28.60 -10.16
C LEU A 392 12.64 27.76 -11.21
N ILE A 393 12.02 27.53 -12.36
CA ILE A 393 12.61 26.73 -13.44
C ILE A 393 13.80 27.45 -14.09
N LEU A 394 13.73 28.77 -14.27
CA LEU A 394 14.90 29.55 -14.73
C LEU A 394 16.06 29.46 -13.74
N LEU A 395 15.79 29.68 -12.45
CA LEU A 395 16.80 29.61 -11.39
C LEU A 395 17.48 28.24 -11.33
N ILE A 396 16.71 27.15 -11.41
CA ILE A 396 17.25 25.78 -11.45
C ILE A 396 18.10 25.58 -12.72
N SER A 397 17.62 26.01 -13.88
CA SER A 397 18.31 25.83 -15.16
C SER A 397 19.63 26.62 -15.22
N ALA A 398 19.65 27.85 -14.70
CA ALA A 398 20.84 28.68 -14.59
C ALA A 398 21.86 28.10 -13.59
N LEU A 399 21.41 27.60 -12.44
CA LEU A 399 22.26 26.91 -11.47
C LEU A 399 22.91 25.65 -12.05
N GLU A 400 22.14 24.77 -12.72
CA GLU A 400 22.67 23.55 -13.32
C GLU A 400 23.72 23.84 -14.40
N TYR A 401 23.48 24.87 -15.23
CA TYR A 401 24.43 25.34 -16.24
C TYR A 401 25.71 25.88 -15.58
N LEU A 402 25.60 26.80 -14.61
CA LEU A 402 26.74 27.38 -13.89
C LEU A 402 27.60 26.30 -13.20
N GLU A 403 26.97 25.34 -12.51
CA GLU A 403 27.68 24.25 -11.85
C GLU A 403 28.42 23.35 -12.84
N GLU A 404 27.83 23.03 -14.00
CA GLU A 404 28.49 22.24 -15.02
C GLU A 404 29.67 22.99 -15.65
N ARG A 405 29.52 24.30 -15.89
CA ARG A 405 30.62 25.17 -16.34
C ARG A 405 31.76 25.20 -15.34
N ILE A 406 31.48 25.49 -14.07
CA ILE A 406 32.50 25.50 -13.00
C ILE A 406 33.22 24.14 -12.93
N ARG A 407 32.49 23.03 -13.05
CA ARG A 407 33.05 21.67 -13.09
C ARG A 407 33.92 21.40 -14.32
N GLN A 408 33.58 21.97 -15.48
CA GLN A 408 34.38 21.89 -16.70
C GLN A 408 35.70 22.69 -16.55
N GLY A 409 35.63 23.93 -16.05
CA GLY A 409 36.83 24.76 -15.80
C GLY A 409 37.80 24.12 -14.80
N ALA A 410 37.26 23.56 -13.71
CA ALA A 410 38.04 22.81 -12.72
C ALA A 410 38.76 21.57 -13.30
N ARG A 411 38.24 20.98 -14.40
CA ARG A 411 38.91 19.90 -15.15
C ARG A 411 39.92 20.42 -16.17
N GLY A 412 39.70 21.61 -16.73
CA GLY A 412 40.56 22.22 -17.77
C GLY A 412 41.76 23.01 -17.25
N GLY A 413 41.85 23.30 -15.95
CA GLY A 413 42.97 24.03 -15.35
C GLY A 413 42.99 25.54 -15.63
N TYR A 414 41.89 26.08 -16.17
CA TYR A 414 41.69 27.51 -16.39
C TYR A 414 40.81 28.13 -15.30
N ALA A 415 41.10 29.38 -14.97
CA ALA A 415 40.23 30.19 -14.14
C ALA A 415 39.04 30.68 -14.99
N ILE A 416 37.92 29.97 -14.91
CA ILE A 416 36.60 30.59 -15.14
C ILE A 416 36.54 31.83 -14.24
N SER A 417 36.00 32.94 -14.74
CA SER A 417 36.03 34.22 -14.03
C SER A 417 35.55 34.03 -12.58
N ALA A 418 36.40 34.39 -11.62
CA ALA A 418 36.21 33.99 -10.22
C ALA A 418 34.87 34.48 -9.65
N GLY A 419 34.34 35.58 -10.20
CA GLY A 419 33.05 36.16 -9.81
C GLY A 419 31.81 35.34 -10.21
N TRP A 420 31.89 34.34 -11.11
CA TRP A 420 30.70 33.54 -11.45
C TRP A 420 30.29 32.57 -10.34
N ALA A 421 31.26 32.07 -9.57
CA ALA A 421 30.98 31.22 -8.40
C ALA A 421 30.30 32.01 -7.27
N ASP A 422 30.54 33.31 -7.19
CA ASP A 422 29.98 34.20 -6.14
C ASP A 422 28.45 34.38 -6.27
N TYR A 423 27.86 34.10 -7.44
CA TYR A 423 26.40 34.16 -7.64
C TYR A 423 25.67 32.87 -7.21
N LEU A 424 26.35 31.73 -7.07
CA LEU A 424 25.70 30.45 -6.68
C LEU A 424 24.90 30.55 -5.36
N PRO A 425 25.42 31.15 -4.27
CA PRO A 425 24.67 31.24 -3.01
C PRO A 425 23.43 32.13 -3.11
N ALA A 426 23.44 33.15 -3.97
CA ALA A 426 22.30 34.03 -4.20
C ALA A 426 21.20 33.31 -4.99
N LEU A 427 21.56 32.63 -6.09
CA LEU A 427 20.62 31.84 -6.89
C LEU A 427 20.03 30.67 -6.07
N GLU A 428 20.82 29.99 -5.23
CA GLU A 428 20.30 28.98 -4.30
C GLU A 428 19.33 29.55 -3.25
N HIS A 429 19.57 30.78 -2.79
CA HIS A 429 18.66 31.46 -1.86
C HIS A 429 17.32 31.76 -2.55
N ASP A 430 17.37 32.34 -3.75
CA ASP A 430 16.18 32.66 -4.56
C ASP A 430 15.34 31.41 -4.88
N VAL A 431 15.97 30.27 -5.17
CA VAL A 431 15.25 28.99 -5.33
C VAL A 431 14.45 28.64 -4.08
N ARG A 432 15.07 28.72 -2.89
CA ARG A 432 14.41 28.34 -1.63
C ARG A 432 13.28 29.30 -1.30
N VAL A 433 13.51 30.61 -1.48
CA VAL A 433 12.50 31.65 -1.24
C VAL A 433 11.31 31.51 -2.20
N THR A 434 11.57 31.21 -3.48
CA THR A 434 10.51 30.97 -4.46
C THR A 434 9.67 29.74 -4.10
N ILE A 435 10.30 28.67 -3.60
CA ILE A 435 9.59 27.48 -3.10
C ILE A 435 8.75 27.79 -1.86
N ASP A 436 9.26 28.55 -0.89
CA ASP A 436 8.51 28.93 0.31
C ASP A 436 7.28 29.79 -0.04
N ASP A 437 7.42 30.72 -0.99
CA ASP A 437 6.32 31.55 -1.49
C ASP A 437 5.22 30.69 -2.14
N MET A 438 5.60 29.78 -3.06
CA MET A 438 4.69 28.81 -3.69
C MET A 438 3.96 27.94 -2.65
N LEU A 439 4.68 27.37 -1.68
CA LEU A 439 4.09 26.50 -0.66
C LEU A 439 3.17 27.28 0.30
N SER A 440 3.48 28.55 0.59
CA SER A 440 2.61 29.42 1.42
C SER A 440 1.28 29.76 0.74
N CYS A 441 1.24 29.75 -0.60
CA CYS A 441 0.02 30.00 -1.38
C CYS A 441 -0.92 28.78 -1.47
N VAL A 442 -0.45 27.56 -1.19
CA VAL A 442 -1.23 26.32 -1.40
C VAL A 442 -2.55 26.27 -0.62
N PRO A 443 -2.63 26.55 0.69
CA PRO A 443 -3.89 26.45 1.43
C PRO A 443 -4.97 27.41 0.90
N TYR A 444 -4.54 28.56 0.37
CA TYR A 444 -5.42 29.53 -0.28
C TYR A 444 -5.87 29.03 -1.67
N ALA A 445 -4.94 28.50 -2.48
CA ALA A 445 -5.24 27.92 -3.79
C ALA A 445 -6.22 26.73 -3.71
N LEU A 446 -6.13 25.92 -2.65
CA LEU A 446 -7.06 24.82 -2.37
C LEU A 446 -8.35 25.27 -1.65
N ALA A 447 -8.51 26.57 -1.35
CA ALA A 447 -9.62 27.14 -0.57
C ALA A 447 -9.82 26.46 0.80
N GLU A 448 -8.75 25.94 1.41
CA GLU A 448 -8.74 25.30 2.73
C GLU A 448 -8.93 26.30 3.87
N VAL A 449 -8.56 27.57 3.66
CA VAL A 449 -8.58 28.62 4.68
C VAL A 449 -9.33 29.88 4.23
N ASP A 450 -9.97 30.55 5.19
CA ASP A 450 -10.72 31.78 5.00
C ASP A 450 -9.85 33.06 5.15
N PRO A 451 -10.39 34.29 4.96
CA PRO A 451 -9.66 35.54 5.17
C PRO A 451 -9.09 35.79 6.56
N SER A 452 -9.46 34.98 7.56
CA SER A 452 -8.91 34.99 8.92
C SER A 452 -7.96 33.81 9.20
N GLY A 453 -7.59 33.05 8.15
CA GLY A 453 -6.73 31.88 8.24
C GLY A 453 -7.39 30.67 8.89
N GLN A 454 -8.72 30.66 9.03
CA GLN A 454 -9.45 29.55 9.67
C GLN A 454 -9.88 28.49 8.66
N PRO A 455 -9.88 27.19 9.01
CA PRO A 455 -10.26 26.13 8.09
C PRO A 455 -11.71 26.23 7.58
N VAL A 456 -11.90 26.05 6.27
CA VAL A 456 -13.22 26.08 5.61
C VAL A 456 -13.81 24.66 5.59
N PRO A 457 -15.07 24.45 6.04
CA PRO A 457 -15.64 23.11 6.20
C PRO A 457 -15.99 22.36 4.90
N MET A 458 -16.02 23.04 3.76
CA MET A 458 -16.08 22.41 2.42
C MET A 458 -15.27 23.27 1.44
N PRO A 459 -13.97 22.95 1.22
CA PRO A 459 -13.14 23.69 0.28
C PRO A 459 -13.61 23.46 -1.17
N ASN A 460 -13.48 24.47 -2.02
CA ASN A 460 -13.62 24.32 -3.48
C ASN A 460 -12.27 23.89 -4.09
N ASP A 461 -11.74 22.79 -3.57
CA ASP A 461 -10.36 22.33 -3.76
C ASP A 461 -10.05 21.94 -5.21
N GLY A 462 -10.96 21.26 -5.91
CA GLY A 462 -10.70 20.59 -7.19
C GLY A 462 -10.19 21.50 -8.31
N ALA A 463 -10.76 22.70 -8.45
CA ALA A 463 -10.36 23.66 -9.47
C ALA A 463 -8.91 24.15 -9.28
N GLY A 464 -8.56 24.57 -8.06
CA GLY A 464 -7.20 24.99 -7.73
C GLY A 464 -6.22 23.82 -7.72
N ALA A 465 -6.67 22.64 -7.29
CA ALA A 465 -5.86 21.43 -7.25
C ALA A 465 -5.39 21.00 -8.64
N LEU A 466 -6.26 21.06 -9.67
CA LEU A 466 -5.88 20.79 -11.06
C LEU A 466 -4.78 21.75 -11.57
N ILE A 467 -4.83 23.03 -11.17
CA ILE A 467 -3.82 24.02 -11.57
C ILE A 467 -2.48 23.77 -10.87
N ILE A 468 -2.49 23.54 -9.55
CA ILE A 468 -1.24 23.52 -8.75
C ILE A 468 -0.57 22.14 -8.64
N LEU A 469 -1.25 21.04 -9.03
CA LEU A 469 -0.72 19.68 -8.91
C LEU A 469 0.65 19.50 -9.58
N GLN A 470 0.79 19.97 -10.82
CA GLN A 470 2.01 19.83 -11.60
C GLN A 470 3.13 20.80 -11.14
N PRO A 471 2.87 22.09 -10.87
CA PRO A 471 3.83 22.98 -10.19
C PRO A 471 4.43 22.36 -8.91
N LEU A 472 3.61 21.75 -8.05
CA LEU A 472 4.08 21.12 -6.82
C LEU A 472 4.91 19.85 -7.08
N LYS A 473 4.57 19.05 -8.10
CA LYS A 473 5.41 17.91 -8.50
C LYS A 473 6.82 18.34 -8.92
N ILE A 474 6.95 19.47 -9.62
CA ILE A 474 8.26 20.04 -10.02
C ILE A 474 9.10 20.43 -8.79
N ILE A 475 8.49 20.99 -7.73
CA ILE A 475 9.20 21.23 -6.45
C ILE A 475 9.76 19.92 -5.89
N THR A 476 9.04 18.80 -5.96
CA THR A 476 9.56 17.52 -5.43
C THR A 476 10.73 16.93 -6.21
N SER A 477 10.94 17.34 -7.46
CA SER A 477 12.13 17.01 -8.25
C SER A 477 13.30 17.98 -8.06
N CYS A 478 13.10 19.13 -7.40
CA CYS A 478 14.16 20.11 -7.20
C CYS A 478 15.22 19.62 -6.18
N GLN A 479 16.44 19.36 -6.66
CA GLN A 479 17.57 18.91 -5.82
C GLN A 479 18.09 19.97 -4.84
N ARG A 480 17.61 21.22 -4.92
CA ARG A 480 18.00 22.35 -4.06
C ARG A 480 16.91 22.73 -3.04
N ALA A 481 15.74 22.08 -3.10
CA ALA A 481 14.71 22.21 -2.07
C ALA A 481 15.19 21.62 -0.74
N THR A 482 14.85 22.27 0.37
CA THR A 482 15.20 21.79 1.71
C THR A 482 14.39 20.55 2.09
N PRO A 483 14.88 19.68 3.01
CA PRO A 483 14.12 18.53 3.49
C PRO A 483 12.74 18.90 4.06
N GLN A 484 12.61 20.07 4.69
CA GLN A 484 11.35 20.57 5.24
C GLN A 484 10.37 20.97 4.13
N GLN A 485 10.82 21.73 3.12
CA GLN A 485 10.00 22.07 1.95
C GLN A 485 9.51 20.82 1.21
N LEU A 486 10.40 19.84 1.03
CA LEU A 486 10.06 18.55 0.42
C LEU A 486 9.05 17.75 1.27
N LEU A 487 9.14 17.81 2.60
CA LEU A 487 8.18 17.16 3.50
C LEU A 487 6.78 17.80 3.40
N VAL A 488 6.71 19.14 3.46
CA VAL A 488 5.47 19.91 3.31
C VAL A 488 4.83 19.65 1.95
N CYS A 489 5.60 19.78 0.86
CA CYS A 489 5.13 19.54 -0.51
C CYS A 489 4.63 18.09 -0.71
N LYS A 490 5.30 17.09 -0.13
CA LYS A 490 4.85 15.68 -0.19
C LYS A 490 3.57 15.44 0.60
N SER A 491 3.38 16.13 1.74
CA SER A 491 2.13 16.07 2.52
C SER A 491 0.96 16.62 1.70
N ILE A 492 1.15 17.77 1.07
CA ILE A 492 0.17 18.40 0.17
C ILE A 492 -0.18 17.47 -0.99
N LEU A 493 0.82 16.97 -1.73
CA LEU A 493 0.57 16.07 -2.85
C LEU A 493 -0.15 14.77 -2.43
N THR A 494 0.14 14.22 -1.25
CA THR A 494 -0.56 13.04 -0.72
C THR A 494 -2.02 13.35 -0.36
N HIS A 495 -2.33 14.60 0.02
CA HIS A 495 -3.71 15.05 0.20
C HIS A 495 -4.41 15.17 -1.16
N MET A 496 -3.76 15.80 -2.15
CA MET A 496 -4.30 16.00 -3.50
C MET A 496 -4.52 14.68 -4.26
N ASP A 497 -3.60 13.72 -4.20
CA ASP A 497 -3.75 12.42 -4.88
C ASP A 497 -5.01 11.69 -4.41
N ARG A 498 -5.41 11.83 -3.13
CA ARG A 498 -6.66 11.28 -2.57
C ARG A 498 -7.93 12.02 -3.03
N VAL A 499 -7.78 13.25 -3.52
CA VAL A 499 -8.88 14.07 -4.07
C VAL A 499 -9.04 13.83 -5.58
N ILE A 500 -7.96 13.45 -6.27
CA ILE A 500 -7.90 13.48 -7.73
C ILE A 500 -7.92 12.10 -8.39
N VAL A 501 -7.32 11.04 -7.81
CA VAL A 501 -7.07 9.76 -8.53
C VAL A 501 -7.39 8.50 -7.71
N ALA A 502 -8.11 7.54 -8.29
CA ALA A 502 -8.24 6.18 -7.76
C ALA A 502 -7.01 5.32 -8.13
N GLN A 503 -6.36 4.68 -7.14
CA GLN A 503 -5.16 3.86 -7.36
C GLN A 503 -5.50 2.38 -7.57
N ALA A 504 -4.88 1.73 -8.57
CA ALA A 504 -4.96 0.28 -8.74
C ALA A 504 -4.53 -0.48 -7.48
N ILE A 505 -5.24 -1.58 -7.20
CA ILE A 505 -4.91 -2.49 -6.10
C ILE A 505 -3.97 -3.58 -6.66
N TRP A 506 -2.77 -3.68 -6.10
CA TRP A 506 -1.73 -4.64 -6.51
C TRP A 506 -1.43 -5.66 -5.41
N ASN A 507 -1.20 -6.91 -5.80
CA ASN A 507 -0.83 -7.99 -4.87
C ASN A 507 0.69 -8.12 -4.65
N PRO A 508 1.15 -8.44 -3.42
CA PRO A 508 0.39 -8.47 -2.16
C PRO A 508 0.03 -7.05 -1.68
N ILE A 509 -1.19 -6.89 -1.14
CA ILE A 509 -1.65 -5.59 -0.60
C ILE A 509 -0.97 -5.21 0.73
N ILE A 510 -0.47 -6.19 1.50
CA ILE A 510 0.42 -5.96 2.65
C ILE A 510 1.56 -6.98 2.59
N SER A 511 2.74 -6.49 2.15
CA SER A 511 3.93 -7.29 1.91
C SER A 511 4.76 -7.62 3.15
N GLY A 512 5.57 -8.67 3.07
CA GLY A 512 6.22 -9.26 4.23
C GLY A 512 5.24 -10.05 5.11
N TRP A 513 5.73 -10.66 6.19
CA TRP A 513 4.92 -11.60 6.97
C TRP A 513 3.71 -10.88 7.63
N ASN A 514 2.55 -11.02 7.02
CA ASN A 514 1.27 -10.47 7.45
C ASN A 514 0.21 -11.54 7.18
N PRO A 515 0.21 -12.63 7.98
CA PRO A 515 -0.60 -13.79 7.71
C PRO A 515 -1.99 -13.66 8.31
N ASP A 516 -2.85 -14.61 7.95
CA ASP A 516 -4.16 -14.81 8.57
C ASP A 516 -5.01 -13.51 8.59
N PRO A 517 -5.20 -12.82 7.44
CA PRO A 517 -5.76 -11.47 7.40
C PRO A 517 -7.26 -11.44 7.69
N ALA A 518 -7.61 -10.75 8.78
CA ALA A 518 -8.99 -10.47 9.15
C ALA A 518 -9.37 -9.05 8.75
N ILE A 519 -10.00 -8.91 7.57
CA ILE A 519 -10.55 -7.62 7.11
C ILE A 519 -11.91 -7.32 7.74
N LEU A 520 -12.14 -6.05 8.08
CA LEU A 520 -13.41 -5.50 8.57
C LEU A 520 -13.65 -4.12 7.94
N THR A 521 -14.86 -3.90 7.41
CA THR A 521 -15.32 -2.58 6.96
C THR A 521 -16.22 -1.94 8.02
N VAL A 522 -15.98 -0.68 8.36
CA VAL A 522 -16.88 0.14 9.19
C VAL A 522 -17.01 1.53 8.57
N GLY A 523 -18.18 1.86 8.03
CA GLY A 523 -18.35 3.08 7.25
C GLY A 523 -17.50 3.03 5.97
N ASP A 524 -16.81 4.12 5.64
CA ASP A 524 -15.86 4.20 4.50
C ASP A 524 -14.43 3.77 4.90
N ASP A 525 -14.25 3.01 5.98
CA ASP A 525 -12.94 2.61 6.50
C ASP A 525 -12.77 1.09 6.49
N TYR A 526 -11.60 0.66 6.02
CA TYR A 526 -11.20 -0.74 5.96
C TYR A 526 -10.04 -1.01 6.93
N TYR A 527 -10.18 -2.05 7.73
CA TYR A 527 -9.19 -2.45 8.72
C TYR A 527 -8.77 -3.90 8.50
N ILE A 528 -7.47 -4.21 8.62
CA ILE A 528 -6.95 -5.59 8.60
C ILE A 528 -6.14 -5.83 9.86
N ALA A 529 -6.49 -6.87 10.63
CA ALA A 529 -5.61 -7.43 11.64
C ALA A 529 -4.89 -8.67 11.08
N THR A 530 -3.60 -8.86 11.43
CA THR A 530 -2.81 -10.04 11.05
C THR A 530 -2.12 -10.66 12.26
N SER A 531 -1.82 -11.95 12.22
CA SER A 531 -1.12 -12.66 13.30
C SER A 531 0.31 -12.12 13.54
N SER A 532 0.77 -12.20 14.79
CA SER A 532 2.08 -11.66 15.20
C SER A 532 3.00 -12.62 15.95
N PHE A 533 2.53 -13.82 16.27
CA PHE A 533 3.30 -14.87 16.92
C PHE A 533 4.01 -14.41 18.20
N GLU A 534 5.32 -14.65 18.32
CA GLU A 534 6.18 -14.22 19.42
C GLU A 534 6.54 -12.73 19.41
N TYR A 535 6.13 -11.95 18.40
CA TYR A 535 6.56 -10.57 18.21
C TYR A 535 5.72 -9.57 19.01
N TRP A 536 6.37 -8.49 19.47
CA TRP A 536 5.78 -7.46 20.31
C TRP A 536 6.09 -6.03 19.83
N PRO A 537 5.16 -5.05 19.83
CA PRO A 537 3.74 -5.19 20.15
C PRO A 537 3.03 -6.18 19.20
N GLY A 538 1.96 -6.77 19.70
CA GLY A 538 1.28 -7.90 19.05
C GLY A 538 0.02 -7.50 18.28
N ILE A 539 -0.24 -8.25 17.22
CA ILE A 539 -1.36 -8.10 16.28
C ILE A 539 -1.45 -6.66 15.72
N PRO A 540 -0.65 -6.33 14.69
CA PRO A 540 -0.76 -5.05 14.01
C PRO A 540 -2.12 -4.91 13.34
N ILE A 541 -2.65 -3.68 13.37
CA ILE A 541 -3.91 -3.31 12.73
C ILE A 541 -3.59 -2.28 11.66
N TYR A 542 -3.85 -2.67 10.41
CA TYR A 542 -3.71 -1.84 9.23
C TYR A 542 -5.02 -1.12 8.93
N HIS A 543 -4.91 0.08 8.36
CA HIS A 543 -6.04 0.91 7.93
C HIS A 543 -5.86 1.36 6.48
N SER A 544 -6.97 1.38 5.74
CA SER A 544 -7.08 1.87 4.37
C SER A 544 -8.43 2.55 4.13
N LYS A 545 -8.46 3.44 3.12
CA LYS A 545 -9.67 4.06 2.55
C LYS A 545 -9.98 3.57 1.13
N ASP A 546 -9.03 2.89 0.48
CA ASP A 546 -9.04 2.59 -0.97
C ASP A 546 -8.71 1.12 -1.30
N LEU A 547 -8.48 0.28 -0.26
CA LEU A 547 -8.01 -1.11 -0.33
C LEU A 547 -6.62 -1.32 -0.98
N SER A 548 -5.98 -0.29 -1.52
CA SER A 548 -4.64 -0.34 -2.11
C SER A 548 -3.57 0.12 -1.13
N ASN A 549 -3.77 1.26 -0.48
CA ASN A 549 -2.83 1.86 0.46
C ASN A 549 -3.16 1.46 1.91
N TRP A 550 -2.24 0.73 2.53
CA TRP A 550 -2.36 0.26 3.92
C TRP A 550 -1.28 0.86 4.81
N THR A 551 -1.70 1.50 5.90
CA THR A 551 -0.79 1.99 6.96
C THR A 551 -1.09 1.31 8.28
N ILE A 552 -0.08 1.12 9.15
CA ILE A 552 -0.32 0.61 10.51
C ILE A 552 -0.99 1.73 11.31
N LYS A 553 -2.25 1.50 11.70
CA LYS A 553 -3.02 2.38 12.59
C LYS A 553 -2.61 2.17 14.05
N SER A 554 -2.38 0.92 14.46
CA SER A 554 -2.14 0.53 15.84
C SER A 554 -1.66 -0.92 15.97
N HIS A 555 -1.48 -1.38 17.20
CA HIS A 555 -1.36 -2.79 17.57
C HIS A 555 -2.39 -3.11 18.65
N ALA A 556 -2.93 -4.32 18.65
CA ALA A 556 -3.95 -4.73 19.60
C ALA A 556 -3.38 -5.06 20.99
N LEU A 557 -2.16 -5.61 21.02
CA LEU A 557 -1.45 -6.03 22.23
C LEU A 557 -0.25 -5.10 22.44
N THR A 558 -0.39 -4.14 23.36
CA THR A 558 0.62 -3.10 23.63
C THR A 558 1.11 -3.10 25.08
N ARG A 559 0.42 -3.81 25.99
CA ARG A 559 0.78 -3.89 27.41
C ARG A 559 1.03 -5.35 27.84
N PRO A 560 2.16 -5.71 28.50
CA PRO A 560 2.52 -7.10 28.81
C PRO A 560 1.47 -7.90 29.62
N GLU A 561 0.59 -7.23 30.36
CA GLU A 561 -0.54 -7.84 31.06
C GLU A 561 -1.64 -8.36 30.12
N GLN A 562 -1.75 -7.82 28.90
CA GLN A 562 -2.66 -8.34 27.88
C GLN A 562 -2.17 -9.69 27.33
N LEU A 563 -0.85 -9.84 27.13
CA LEU A 563 -0.30 -11.14 26.74
C LEU A 563 1.18 -11.34 27.14
N GLN A 564 1.42 -12.34 27.99
CA GLN A 564 2.76 -12.76 28.39
C GLN A 564 3.34 -13.74 27.36
N LEU A 565 4.54 -13.44 26.85
CA LEU A 565 5.23 -14.22 25.80
C LEU A 565 6.61 -14.76 26.24
N TYR A 566 6.90 -14.80 27.54
CA TYR A 566 8.17 -15.31 28.09
C TYR A 566 8.41 -16.77 27.65
N GLY A 567 9.65 -17.11 27.24
CA GLY A 567 10.01 -18.46 26.80
C GLY A 567 9.31 -18.96 25.53
N THR A 568 8.47 -18.14 24.89
CA THR A 568 7.63 -18.56 23.76
C THR A 568 8.53 -18.86 22.53
N PRO A 569 8.48 -20.07 21.96
CA PRO A 569 9.33 -20.45 20.82
C PRO A 569 8.85 -19.78 19.52
N THR A 570 9.72 -19.71 18.50
CA THR A 570 9.35 -19.17 17.19
C THR A 570 8.04 -19.75 16.63
N GLY A 571 7.21 -18.87 16.08
CA GLY A 571 5.92 -19.18 15.49
C GLY A 571 4.82 -19.49 16.51
N ALA A 572 5.11 -19.57 17.81
CA ALA A 572 4.07 -19.68 18.84
C ALA A 572 3.52 -18.27 19.17
N GLY A 573 2.98 -17.99 20.36
CA GLY A 573 2.42 -16.68 20.71
C GLY A 573 1.04 -16.41 20.11
N ALA A 574 0.80 -15.19 19.63
CA ALA A 574 -0.51 -14.72 19.14
C ALA A 574 -0.76 -15.11 17.66
N TRP A 575 -1.70 -16.03 17.45
CA TRP A 575 -2.02 -16.58 16.13
C TRP A 575 -3.19 -15.82 15.46
N ALA A 576 -3.82 -16.41 14.44
CA ALA A 576 -4.85 -15.82 13.58
C ALA A 576 -5.91 -15.00 14.35
N PRO A 577 -6.03 -13.68 14.09
CA PRO A 577 -7.08 -12.85 14.65
C PRO A 577 -8.39 -12.96 13.85
N SER A 578 -9.45 -12.38 14.41
CA SER A 578 -10.65 -11.98 13.69
C SER A 578 -11.12 -10.63 14.20
N LEU A 579 -11.53 -9.74 13.30
CA LEU A 579 -12.12 -8.45 13.63
C LEU A 579 -13.64 -8.50 13.43
N SER A 580 -14.38 -7.94 14.38
CA SER A 580 -15.84 -7.83 14.32
C SER A 580 -16.28 -6.46 14.85
N PHE A 581 -17.35 -5.89 14.31
CA PHE A 581 -17.98 -4.67 14.85
C PHE A 581 -19.32 -5.04 15.47
N ILE A 582 -19.42 -4.95 16.80
CA ILE A 582 -20.56 -5.42 17.59
C ILE A 582 -21.00 -4.30 18.53
N ASP A 583 -22.27 -3.91 18.44
CA ASP A 583 -22.92 -2.90 19.28
C ASP A 583 -22.14 -1.58 19.44
N GLY A 584 -21.56 -1.11 18.33
CA GLY A 584 -20.80 0.15 18.28
C GLY A 584 -19.33 0.05 18.68
N LYS A 585 -18.82 -1.15 18.97
CA LYS A 585 -17.42 -1.38 19.37
C LYS A 585 -16.72 -2.35 18.42
N PHE A 586 -15.41 -2.14 18.26
CA PHE A 586 -14.53 -3.11 17.65
C PHE A 586 -14.22 -4.22 18.65
N TRP A 587 -14.29 -5.45 18.18
CA TRP A 587 -13.88 -6.65 18.90
C TRP A 587 -12.80 -7.35 18.10
N LEU A 588 -11.77 -7.83 18.80
CA LEU A 588 -10.74 -8.69 18.24
C LEU A 588 -10.72 -10.01 19.01
N SER A 589 -11.06 -11.10 18.34
CA SER A 589 -10.87 -12.46 18.85
C SER A 589 -9.58 -13.06 18.32
N ALA A 590 -8.82 -13.72 19.18
CA ALA A 590 -7.61 -14.44 18.81
C ALA A 590 -7.32 -15.54 19.84
N MET A 591 -6.18 -16.20 19.69
CA MET A 591 -5.74 -17.25 20.59
C MET A 591 -4.23 -17.22 20.77
N THR A 592 -3.79 -17.74 21.92
CA THR A 592 -2.35 -17.84 22.21
C THR A 592 -1.93 -19.29 22.38
N ARG A 593 -0.80 -19.62 21.74
CA ARG A 593 -0.08 -20.88 21.92
C ARG A 593 1.26 -20.59 22.61
N TRP A 594 1.53 -21.08 23.82
CA TRP A 594 2.83 -20.83 24.48
C TRP A 594 3.93 -21.83 24.14
N THR A 595 3.59 -23.07 23.81
CA THR A 595 4.58 -24.11 23.49
C THR A 595 4.00 -25.21 22.60
N TYR A 596 4.85 -25.80 21.76
CA TYR A 596 4.52 -26.99 20.96
C TYR A 596 4.67 -28.31 21.72
N ASP A 597 5.22 -28.28 22.94
CA ASP A 597 5.61 -29.48 23.69
C ASP A 597 4.42 -30.44 23.97
N PRO A 598 4.43 -31.67 23.43
CA PRO A 598 3.41 -32.67 23.70
C PRO A 598 3.47 -33.26 25.13
N VAL A 599 4.56 -33.03 25.87
CA VAL A 599 4.70 -33.42 27.29
C VAL A 599 4.02 -32.40 28.20
N ALA A 600 4.30 -31.10 28.03
CA ALA A 600 3.63 -30.03 28.76
C ALA A 600 2.12 -29.95 28.49
N ARG A 601 1.66 -30.42 27.32
CA ARG A 601 0.22 -30.48 26.93
C ARG A 601 -0.51 -29.14 27.04
N VAL A 602 0.20 -28.03 26.86
CA VAL A 602 -0.38 -26.69 26.82
C VAL A 602 -1.15 -26.52 25.51
N TRP A 603 -2.46 -26.36 25.61
CA TRP A 603 -3.35 -26.13 24.49
C TRP A 603 -3.46 -24.64 24.15
N PRO A 604 -3.83 -24.29 22.91
CA PRO A 604 -4.13 -22.90 22.59
C PRO A 604 -5.32 -22.41 23.42
N ARG A 605 -5.25 -21.19 23.94
CA ARG A 605 -6.32 -20.55 24.71
C ARG A 605 -6.90 -19.40 23.91
N VAL A 606 -8.21 -19.47 23.67
CA VAL A 606 -8.98 -18.44 22.97
C VAL A 606 -9.30 -17.28 23.92
N TRP A 607 -9.23 -16.07 23.38
CA TRP A 607 -9.56 -14.83 24.08
C TRP A 607 -10.12 -13.79 23.10
N PHE A 608 -10.73 -12.75 23.64
CA PHE A 608 -11.12 -11.58 22.86
C PHE A 608 -10.99 -10.29 23.68
N ILE A 609 -10.75 -9.20 22.98
CA ILE A 609 -10.59 -7.84 23.51
C ILE A 609 -11.50 -6.88 22.76
N SER A 610 -11.81 -5.73 23.35
CA SER A 610 -12.64 -4.69 22.73
C SER A 610 -11.96 -3.33 22.70
N SER A 611 -12.36 -2.49 21.75
CA SER A 611 -11.88 -1.12 21.58
C SER A 611 -12.95 -0.24 20.93
N GLU A 612 -12.93 1.06 21.22
CA GLU A 612 -13.81 2.06 20.59
C GLU A 612 -13.13 2.77 19.41
N ASP A 613 -11.79 2.78 19.36
CA ASP A 613 -10.97 3.56 18.42
C ASP A 613 -9.91 2.73 17.66
N LEU A 614 -9.86 1.41 17.91
CA LEU A 614 -8.83 0.44 17.51
C LEU A 614 -7.43 0.72 18.08
N VAL A 615 -7.26 1.66 18.99
CA VAL A 615 -5.96 2.02 19.61
C VAL A 615 -5.92 1.60 21.08
N ASN A 616 -6.98 1.92 21.82
CA ASN A 616 -7.13 1.62 23.23
C ASN A 616 -7.91 0.31 23.38
N TRP A 617 -7.19 -0.77 23.68
CA TRP A 617 -7.74 -2.12 23.82
C TRP A 617 -7.89 -2.55 25.28
N SER A 618 -9.01 -3.21 25.57
CA SER A 618 -9.28 -3.81 26.88
C SER A 618 -8.26 -4.89 27.26
N ASP A 619 -8.31 -5.34 28.51
CA ASP A 619 -7.71 -6.63 28.89
C ASP A 619 -8.48 -7.80 28.25
N PRO A 620 -7.87 -8.99 28.08
CA PRO A 620 -8.52 -10.11 27.41
C PRO A 620 -9.59 -10.78 28.27
N VAL A 621 -10.77 -10.98 27.68
CA VAL A 621 -11.77 -11.93 28.16
C VAL A 621 -11.41 -13.31 27.61
N TRP A 622 -11.10 -14.25 28.50
CA TRP A 622 -10.70 -15.60 28.12
C TRP A 622 -11.93 -16.48 27.88
N ALA A 623 -12.01 -17.12 26.72
CA ALA A 623 -13.13 -17.99 26.39
C ALA A 623 -13.02 -19.36 27.09
N GLU A 624 -14.15 -19.96 27.40
CA GLU A 624 -14.20 -21.34 27.91
C GLU A 624 -13.69 -22.35 26.86
N PRO A 625 -14.22 -22.36 25.61
CA PRO A 625 -13.70 -23.22 24.54
C PRO A 625 -12.19 -23.06 24.30
N TRP A 626 -11.58 -24.17 23.90
CA TRP A 626 -10.19 -24.20 23.44
C TRP A 626 -10.16 -24.74 22.00
N GLY A 627 -9.22 -24.24 21.22
CA GLY A 627 -9.19 -24.44 19.78
C GLY A 627 -8.36 -23.34 19.12
N ILE A 628 -8.44 -23.24 17.80
CA ILE A 628 -7.75 -22.21 17.01
C ILE A 628 -8.73 -21.46 16.12
N ASP A 629 -8.29 -20.32 15.62
CA ASP A 629 -8.93 -19.41 14.68
C ASP A 629 -10.33 -18.95 15.14
N PRO A 630 -10.43 -18.29 16.31
CA PRO A 630 -11.69 -17.87 16.87
C PRO A 630 -12.25 -16.64 16.15
N GLU A 631 -13.55 -16.67 15.87
CA GLU A 631 -14.32 -15.59 15.27
C GLU A 631 -15.57 -15.31 16.11
N LEU A 632 -15.82 -14.02 16.39
CA LEU A 632 -17.06 -13.53 16.99
C LEU A 632 -18.05 -13.09 15.90
N PHE A 633 -19.13 -13.84 15.71
CA PHE A 633 -20.21 -13.51 14.79
C PHE A 633 -21.46 -13.07 15.56
N GLN A 634 -21.88 -11.80 15.44
CA GLN A 634 -23.21 -11.39 15.91
C GLN A 634 -24.24 -11.71 14.82
N ASP A 635 -25.19 -12.60 15.13
CA ASP A 635 -26.30 -12.88 14.22
C ASP A 635 -27.18 -11.63 14.06
N PRO A 636 -27.31 -11.06 12.84
CA PRO A 636 -28.10 -9.86 12.63
C PRO A 636 -29.60 -10.05 12.92
N VAL A 637 -30.09 -11.31 12.88
CA VAL A 637 -31.51 -11.66 13.09
C VAL A 637 -31.84 -11.76 14.58
N THR A 638 -31.16 -12.63 15.34
CA THR A 638 -31.45 -12.86 16.78
C THR A 638 -30.66 -11.98 17.74
N LYS A 639 -29.64 -11.25 17.26
CA LYS A 639 -28.67 -10.48 18.06
C LYS A 639 -27.82 -11.30 19.03
N LYS A 640 -27.90 -12.64 18.97
CA LYS A 640 -26.98 -13.54 19.69
C LYS A 640 -25.58 -13.43 19.09
N THR A 641 -24.57 -13.47 19.97
CA THR A 641 -23.17 -13.54 19.54
C THR A 641 -22.67 -14.97 19.66
N TYR A 642 -22.07 -15.46 18.58
CA TYR A 642 -21.53 -16.81 18.46
C TYR A 642 -20.00 -16.76 18.38
N LEU A 643 -19.35 -17.67 19.11
CA LEU A 643 -17.92 -17.94 18.97
C LEU A 643 -17.75 -19.16 18.04
N ASN A 644 -17.29 -18.92 16.82
CA ASN A 644 -16.89 -19.96 15.87
C ASN A 644 -15.39 -20.24 16.02
N LEU A 645 -14.97 -21.50 15.99
CA LEU A 645 -13.54 -21.87 16.08
C LEU A 645 -13.27 -23.26 15.51
N MET A 646 -12.03 -23.53 15.12
CA MET A 646 -11.54 -24.89 14.87
C MET A 646 -11.28 -25.59 16.21
N ALA A 647 -11.94 -26.73 16.43
CA ALA A 647 -11.78 -27.53 17.64
C ALA A 647 -11.80 -29.04 17.32
N PRO A 648 -11.24 -29.89 18.20
CA PRO A 648 -11.33 -31.33 18.03
C PRO A 648 -12.68 -31.85 18.48
N ASN A 649 -13.17 -32.89 17.80
CA ASN A 649 -14.40 -33.61 18.14
C ASN A 649 -14.40 -34.14 19.60
N ASN A 650 -13.24 -34.56 20.11
CA ASN A 650 -12.97 -34.85 21.51
C ASN A 650 -11.44 -35.01 21.77
N ASN A 651 -11.06 -35.10 23.05
CA ASN A 651 -9.67 -35.19 23.49
C ASN A 651 -8.92 -36.49 23.10
N LYS A 652 -9.64 -37.55 22.70
CA LYS A 652 -9.09 -38.86 22.33
C LYS A 652 -8.80 -38.96 20.84
N ASP A 653 -9.83 -38.79 20.01
CA ASP A 653 -9.74 -38.99 18.56
C ASP A 653 -9.08 -37.80 17.85
N ARG A 654 -9.30 -36.59 18.38
CA ARG A 654 -8.71 -35.32 17.90
C ARG A 654 -8.90 -35.10 16.39
N LEU A 655 -10.07 -35.45 15.88
CA LEU A 655 -10.51 -35.11 14.54
C LEU A 655 -11.00 -33.66 14.55
N TRP A 656 -10.45 -32.82 13.68
CA TRP A 656 -10.68 -31.37 13.72
C TRP A 656 -11.83 -30.96 12.80
N GLY A 657 -12.68 -30.08 13.30
CA GLY A 657 -13.82 -29.49 12.58
C GLY A 657 -14.13 -28.09 13.13
N ILE A 658 -14.99 -27.35 12.42
CA ILE A 658 -15.51 -26.10 12.95
C ILE A 658 -16.57 -26.38 13.99
N SER A 659 -16.45 -25.73 15.15
CA SER A 659 -17.40 -25.77 16.25
C SER A 659 -17.91 -24.37 16.57
N GLN A 660 -19.03 -24.30 17.28
CA GLN A 660 -19.70 -23.04 17.66
C GLN A 660 -20.34 -23.18 19.05
N CYS A 661 -20.35 -22.09 19.81
CA CYS A 661 -21.38 -21.87 20.84
C CYS A 661 -21.83 -20.40 20.87
N GLU A 662 -23.01 -20.15 21.42
CA GLU A 662 -23.41 -18.80 21.82
C GLU A 662 -22.56 -18.37 23.02
N VAL A 663 -21.94 -17.19 22.95
CA VAL A 663 -20.90 -16.74 23.91
C VAL A 663 -21.29 -15.48 24.66
N SER A 664 -20.98 -15.43 25.95
CA SER A 664 -21.06 -14.21 26.75
C SER A 664 -19.80 -13.36 26.54
N LEU A 665 -19.92 -12.19 25.90
CA LEU A 665 -18.81 -11.25 25.73
C LEU A 665 -18.30 -10.65 27.06
N ALA A 666 -19.06 -10.77 28.15
CA ALA A 666 -18.64 -10.30 29.48
C ALA A 666 -17.82 -11.34 30.25
N SER A 667 -17.93 -12.64 29.94
CA SER A 667 -17.33 -13.71 30.73
C SER A 667 -16.59 -14.80 29.95
N GLY A 668 -16.72 -14.85 28.62
CA GLY A 668 -16.10 -15.88 27.78
C GLY A 668 -16.78 -17.26 27.80
N ASN A 669 -17.79 -17.46 28.65
CA ASN A 669 -18.49 -18.73 28.79
C ASN A 669 -19.40 -19.02 27.59
N CYS A 670 -19.57 -20.30 27.25
CA CYS A 670 -20.68 -20.71 26.40
C CYS A 670 -22.00 -20.60 27.19
N VAL A 671 -22.95 -19.83 26.67
CA VAL A 671 -24.32 -19.67 27.23
C VAL A 671 -25.38 -20.43 26.42
N GLY A 672 -24.97 -21.07 25.32
CA GLY A 672 -25.77 -21.99 24.52
C GLY A 672 -25.04 -23.33 24.30
N PRO A 673 -25.65 -24.27 23.55
CA PRO A 673 -25.04 -25.56 23.26
C PRO A 673 -23.75 -25.41 22.45
N TYR A 674 -22.74 -26.23 22.76
CA TYR A 674 -21.52 -26.36 21.96
C TYR A 674 -21.75 -27.41 20.86
N VAL A 675 -21.69 -26.97 19.59
CA VAL A 675 -22.06 -27.79 18.42
C VAL A 675 -20.92 -27.85 17.40
N SER A 676 -20.82 -28.98 16.68
CA SER A 676 -19.98 -29.09 15.48
C SER A 676 -20.80 -28.62 14.27
N LEU A 677 -20.30 -27.59 13.56
CA LEU A 677 -20.99 -26.99 12.41
C LEU A 677 -20.68 -27.72 11.11
N TRP A 678 -19.38 -27.89 10.82
CA TRP A 678 -18.92 -28.40 9.53
C TRP A 678 -17.48 -28.92 9.61
N ASN A 679 -17.18 -30.00 8.88
CA ASN A 679 -15.86 -30.66 8.86
C ASN A 679 -15.06 -30.35 7.58
N GLY A 680 -15.53 -29.38 6.77
CA GLY A 680 -14.95 -29.05 5.47
C GLY A 680 -15.35 -30.00 4.34
N THR A 681 -14.58 -29.93 3.25
CA THR A 681 -14.75 -30.68 2.00
C THR A 681 -13.76 -31.85 1.86
N LEU A 682 -12.58 -31.74 2.47
CA LEU A 682 -11.57 -32.79 2.48
C LEU A 682 -11.97 -33.99 3.38
N PRO A 683 -11.37 -35.18 3.19
CA PRO A 683 -11.67 -36.35 4.01
C PRO A 683 -11.40 -36.09 5.49
N HIS A 684 -12.41 -36.20 6.35
CA HIS A 684 -12.34 -35.84 7.77
C HIS A 684 -11.30 -36.68 8.55
N ASN A 685 -10.09 -36.14 8.64
CA ASN A 685 -8.90 -36.76 9.24
C ASN A 685 -7.94 -35.68 9.79
N SER A 686 -6.82 -36.09 10.36
CA SER A 686 -5.84 -35.18 10.98
C SER A 686 -5.07 -34.27 10.01
N THR A 687 -5.14 -34.50 8.70
CA THR A 687 -4.47 -33.69 7.66
C THR A 687 -5.42 -32.73 6.94
N ALA A 688 -6.74 -32.91 7.04
CA ALA A 688 -7.73 -32.04 6.38
C ALA A 688 -7.73 -30.61 6.92
N ARG A 689 -7.53 -30.43 8.23
CA ARG A 689 -7.38 -29.14 8.91
C ARG A 689 -8.39 -28.06 8.47
N PRO A 690 -9.71 -28.29 8.64
CA PRO A 690 -10.71 -27.24 8.50
C PRO A 690 -10.50 -26.18 9.59
N GLU A 691 -10.04 -24.99 9.20
CA GLU A 691 -9.56 -23.91 10.08
C GLU A 691 -10.04 -22.54 9.58
N GLY A 692 -9.64 -21.43 10.20
CA GLY A 692 -10.00 -20.08 9.76
C GLY A 692 -11.48 -19.78 9.54
N PRO A 693 -12.44 -20.17 10.41
CA PRO A 693 -13.85 -19.92 10.19
C PRO A 693 -14.18 -18.42 10.15
N LYS A 694 -14.98 -18.04 9.15
CA LYS A 694 -15.64 -16.74 9.03
C LYS A 694 -17.10 -16.93 8.63
N MET A 695 -18.03 -16.41 9.42
CA MET A 695 -19.46 -16.51 9.21
C MET A 695 -20.05 -15.18 8.71
N TYR A 696 -20.81 -15.24 7.62
CA TYR A 696 -21.43 -14.07 7.00
C TYR A 696 -22.93 -14.29 6.83
N TYR A 697 -23.73 -13.26 7.03
CA TYR A 697 -25.15 -13.28 6.70
C TYR A 697 -25.43 -12.45 5.45
N LYS A 698 -26.00 -13.07 4.41
CA LYS A 698 -26.34 -12.42 3.15
C LYS A 698 -27.55 -13.12 2.51
N ASP A 699 -28.51 -12.36 2.02
CA ASP A 699 -29.69 -12.85 1.28
C ASP A 699 -30.42 -14.03 1.96
N GLU A 700 -30.67 -13.91 3.27
CA GLU A 700 -31.26 -14.95 4.13
C GLU A 700 -30.46 -16.27 4.23
N TRP A 701 -29.16 -16.23 3.99
CA TRP A 701 -28.25 -17.36 4.16
C TRP A 701 -27.10 -17.00 5.11
N TYR A 702 -26.77 -17.93 6.00
CA TYR A 702 -25.54 -17.93 6.79
C TYR A 702 -24.49 -18.68 5.98
N TYR A 703 -23.46 -18.00 5.51
CA TYR A 703 -22.31 -18.60 4.84
C TYR A 703 -21.22 -18.84 5.88
N LEU A 704 -20.56 -19.99 5.81
CA LEU A 704 -19.38 -20.33 6.60
C LEU A 704 -18.23 -20.57 5.63
N LEU A 705 -17.31 -19.61 5.57
CA LEU A 705 -16.05 -19.68 4.84
C LEU A 705 -14.98 -20.22 5.78
N ILE A 706 -14.14 -21.14 5.31
CA ILE A 706 -13.07 -21.77 6.08
C ILE A 706 -11.81 -21.93 5.22
N ALA A 707 -10.68 -22.22 5.86
CA ALA A 707 -9.48 -22.76 5.23
C ALA A 707 -9.43 -24.29 5.38
N GLU A 708 -8.79 -24.97 4.44
CA GLU A 708 -8.54 -26.42 4.48
C GLU A 708 -7.16 -26.77 3.91
N GLY A 709 -6.64 -27.95 4.25
CA GLY A 709 -5.38 -28.50 3.75
C GLY A 709 -4.11 -28.07 4.49
N GLY A 710 -4.26 -27.24 5.53
CA GLY A 710 -3.16 -26.59 6.26
C GLY A 710 -2.47 -25.50 5.44
N THR A 711 -1.64 -24.68 6.09
CA THR A 711 -1.13 -23.40 5.53
C THR A 711 -0.01 -23.48 4.47
N ASP A 712 0.32 -24.66 3.92
CA ASP A 712 1.39 -24.85 2.93
C ASP A 712 0.85 -25.17 1.51
N GLN A 713 1.40 -26.18 0.81
CA GLN A 713 1.12 -26.40 -0.63
C GLN A 713 -0.34 -26.75 -0.95
N LEU A 714 -1.04 -27.37 0.01
CA LEU A 714 -2.43 -27.82 -0.13
C LEU A 714 -3.45 -26.80 0.37
N HIS A 715 -3.01 -25.63 0.86
CA HIS A 715 -3.85 -24.60 1.45
C HIS A 715 -4.89 -24.10 0.44
N ARG A 716 -6.15 -24.03 0.88
CA ARG A 716 -7.30 -23.58 0.07
C ARG A 716 -8.35 -22.92 0.95
N SER A 717 -9.25 -22.14 0.35
CA SER A 717 -10.47 -21.67 1.00
C SER A 717 -11.73 -22.34 0.43
N THR A 718 -12.64 -22.73 1.31
CA THR A 718 -13.88 -23.44 0.98
C THR A 718 -15.07 -22.82 1.72
N ILE A 719 -16.26 -22.92 1.14
CA ILE A 719 -17.47 -22.30 1.69
C ILE A 719 -18.63 -23.30 1.77
N ALA A 720 -19.46 -23.14 2.79
CA ALA A 720 -20.77 -23.76 2.91
C ALA A 720 -21.82 -22.71 3.28
N ARG A 721 -23.13 -23.03 3.15
CA ARG A 721 -24.20 -22.17 3.64
C ARG A 721 -25.33 -22.92 4.33
N SER A 722 -26.09 -22.24 5.18
CA SER A 722 -27.27 -22.75 5.85
C SER A 722 -28.36 -21.69 6.04
N LYS A 723 -29.59 -22.13 6.34
CA LYS A 723 -30.71 -21.24 6.71
C LYS A 723 -30.73 -20.87 8.21
N THR A 724 -29.87 -21.48 9.02
CA THR A 724 -29.69 -21.10 10.44
C THR A 724 -28.18 -20.97 10.75
N PRO A 725 -27.76 -20.17 11.75
CA PRO A 725 -26.34 -20.02 12.09
C PRO A 725 -25.71 -21.32 12.62
N SER A 726 -26.53 -22.23 13.16
CA SER A 726 -26.12 -23.54 13.69
C SER A 726 -26.19 -24.69 12.67
N GLY A 727 -26.53 -24.40 11.41
CA GLY A 727 -26.57 -25.39 10.34
C GLY A 727 -27.93 -26.10 10.16
N PRO A 728 -27.95 -27.29 9.51
CA PRO A 728 -26.82 -27.96 8.90
C PRO A 728 -26.27 -27.17 7.70
N PHE A 729 -24.95 -27.19 7.52
CA PHE A 729 -24.28 -26.49 6.42
C PHE A 729 -24.16 -27.37 5.18
N VAL A 730 -24.50 -26.81 4.01
CA VAL A 730 -24.36 -27.45 2.69
C VAL A 730 -23.20 -26.79 1.96
N ALA A 731 -22.23 -27.58 1.50
CA ALA A 731 -21.05 -27.09 0.78
C ALA A 731 -21.42 -26.40 -0.54
N GLY A 732 -20.68 -25.35 -0.89
CA GLY A 732 -20.80 -24.66 -2.18
C GLY A 732 -20.41 -25.54 -3.37
N PRO A 733 -21.07 -25.36 -4.55
CA PRO A 733 -20.85 -26.20 -5.73
C PRO A 733 -19.51 -25.94 -6.45
N HIS A 734 -18.85 -24.82 -6.14
CA HIS A 734 -17.58 -24.39 -6.75
C HIS A 734 -16.41 -24.42 -5.76
N ASN A 735 -16.44 -25.34 -4.78
CA ASN A 735 -15.33 -25.51 -3.85
C ASN A 735 -14.13 -26.24 -4.51
N PRO A 736 -12.88 -25.85 -4.17
CA PRO A 736 -12.50 -24.69 -3.35
C PRO A 736 -12.68 -23.36 -4.11
N LEU A 737 -13.04 -22.30 -3.39
CA LEU A 737 -13.14 -20.95 -3.96
C LEU A 737 -11.77 -20.40 -4.39
N LEU A 738 -10.73 -20.78 -3.66
CA LEU A 738 -9.36 -20.28 -3.84
C LEU A 738 -8.38 -21.42 -3.57
N TYR A 739 -7.57 -21.80 -4.57
CA TYR A 739 -6.55 -22.84 -4.44
C TYR A 739 -5.51 -22.75 -5.56
N ASN A 740 -4.48 -21.91 -5.42
CA ASN A 740 -3.42 -21.81 -6.44
C ASN A 740 -2.65 -23.13 -6.66
N GLY A 741 -2.60 -24.01 -5.65
CA GLY A 741 -1.93 -25.31 -5.76
C GLY A 741 -2.52 -26.27 -6.80
N GLN A 742 -3.73 -26.04 -7.33
CA GLN A 742 -4.29 -26.87 -8.42
C GLN A 742 -3.54 -26.73 -9.74
N TRP A 743 -2.83 -25.62 -9.94
CA TRP A 743 -2.05 -25.34 -11.14
C TRP A 743 -0.57 -25.75 -11.00
N GLY A 744 -0.19 -26.36 -9.88
CA GLY A 744 1.17 -26.84 -9.59
C GLY A 744 1.94 -25.90 -8.66
N PHE A 745 2.60 -26.47 -7.64
CA PHE A 745 3.30 -25.70 -6.60
C PHE A 745 4.55 -24.97 -7.12
N ASP A 746 5.22 -25.54 -8.12
CA ASP A 746 6.43 -24.98 -8.75
C ASP A 746 6.13 -24.12 -9.99
N ASN A 747 4.85 -24.06 -10.42
CA ASN A 747 4.44 -23.40 -11.67
C ASN A 747 4.05 -21.93 -11.47
N LEU A 748 3.50 -21.56 -10.31
CA LEU A 748 3.06 -20.18 -10.02
C LEU A 748 3.88 -19.55 -8.92
N THR A 749 4.15 -18.26 -9.06
CA THR A 749 4.83 -17.45 -8.04
C THR A 749 3.99 -17.34 -6.75
N VAL A 750 2.67 -17.21 -6.87
CA VAL A 750 1.76 -17.09 -5.71
C VAL A 750 1.29 -18.48 -5.29
N GLN A 751 1.61 -18.90 -4.07
CA GLN A 751 1.33 -20.23 -3.54
C GLN A 751 0.72 -20.17 -2.12
N SER A 752 0.24 -21.31 -1.61
CA SER A 752 -0.32 -21.41 -0.24
C SER A 752 -1.53 -20.50 0.02
N THR A 753 -2.36 -20.27 -1.01
CA THR A 753 -3.50 -19.35 -0.97
C THR A 753 -4.65 -19.89 -0.12
N GLY A 754 -4.97 -19.24 1.00
CA GLY A 754 -6.10 -19.64 1.85
C GLY A 754 -6.31 -18.69 3.03
N HIS A 755 -7.04 -19.15 4.06
CA HIS A 755 -7.42 -18.34 5.23
C HIS A 755 -8.09 -17.01 4.82
N ALA A 756 -9.13 -17.11 3.98
CA ALA A 756 -9.77 -15.95 3.38
C ALA A 756 -10.85 -15.30 4.26
N THR A 757 -10.94 -13.98 4.20
CA THR A 757 -11.99 -13.16 4.81
C THR A 757 -12.63 -12.29 3.71
N LEU A 758 -13.97 -12.27 3.63
CA LEU A 758 -14.73 -11.46 2.67
C LEU A 758 -14.95 -10.05 3.22
N THR A 759 -14.91 -9.07 2.32
CA THR A 759 -15.35 -7.71 2.57
C THR A 759 -16.23 -7.21 1.44
N LYS A 760 -17.01 -6.17 1.75
CA LYS A 760 -17.82 -5.41 0.80
C LYS A 760 -17.48 -3.92 0.93
N THR A 761 -17.39 -3.23 -0.19
CA THR A 761 -17.24 -1.77 -0.28
C THR A 761 -18.61 -1.08 -0.35
N ASN A 762 -18.64 0.23 -0.12
CA ASN A 762 -19.89 0.98 -0.02
C ASN A 762 -20.61 1.17 -1.37
N ASP A 763 -19.88 1.16 -2.49
CA ASP A 763 -20.40 1.17 -3.86
C ASP A 763 -20.94 -0.21 -4.31
N GLY A 764 -20.73 -1.27 -3.53
CA GLY A 764 -21.37 -2.56 -3.75
C GLY A 764 -20.44 -3.72 -4.11
N LEU A 765 -19.18 -3.43 -4.47
CA LEU A 765 -18.20 -4.45 -4.86
C LEU A 765 -17.83 -5.36 -3.68
N TRP A 766 -17.41 -6.57 -4.01
CA TRP A 766 -16.96 -7.57 -3.04
C TRP A 766 -15.54 -7.98 -3.32
N TYR A 767 -14.78 -8.15 -2.25
CA TYR A 767 -13.38 -8.57 -2.27
C TYR A 767 -13.17 -9.67 -1.23
N ALA A 768 -12.12 -10.47 -1.40
CA ALA A 768 -11.63 -11.36 -0.36
C ALA A 768 -10.16 -11.06 -0.09
N THR A 769 -9.81 -10.82 1.17
CA THR A 769 -8.42 -10.86 1.63
C THR A 769 -8.05 -12.29 2.02
N PHE A 770 -6.82 -12.71 1.78
CA PHE A 770 -6.33 -14.05 2.12
C PHE A 770 -4.82 -14.03 2.30
N LEU A 771 -4.26 -15.06 2.94
CA LEU A 771 -2.81 -15.22 3.00
C LEU A 771 -2.31 -16.00 1.79
N ALA A 772 -1.12 -15.65 1.31
CA ALA A 772 -0.35 -16.45 0.36
C ALA A 772 1.15 -16.19 0.52
N ARG A 773 1.98 -16.99 -0.15
CA ARG A 773 3.44 -16.86 -0.20
C ARG A 773 3.87 -16.50 -1.63
N ARG A 774 4.88 -15.63 -1.77
CA ARG A 774 5.66 -15.53 -3.02
C ARG A 774 6.78 -16.56 -3.02
N ASN A 775 6.60 -17.64 -3.77
CA ASN A 775 7.57 -18.73 -3.93
C ASN A 775 8.40 -18.50 -5.20
N ILE A 776 9.71 -18.28 -5.04
CA ILE A 776 10.67 -18.16 -6.14
C ILE A 776 11.63 -19.36 -6.07
N ASN A 777 11.51 -20.30 -7.00
CA ASN A 777 12.37 -21.49 -7.10
C ASN A 777 12.54 -22.25 -5.76
N GLY A 778 11.42 -22.50 -5.06
CA GLY A 778 11.42 -23.18 -3.76
C GLY A 778 11.87 -22.32 -2.58
N SER A 779 11.81 -20.99 -2.70
CA SER A 779 12.18 -20.03 -1.66
C SER A 779 11.10 -18.96 -1.48
N SER A 780 10.55 -18.82 -0.27
CA SER A 780 9.55 -17.79 0.07
C SER A 780 9.94 -17.03 1.36
N PRO A 781 11.02 -16.24 1.35
CA PRO A 781 11.60 -15.67 2.57
C PRO A 781 10.71 -14.64 3.27
N LEU A 782 9.80 -13.99 2.54
CA LEU A 782 8.87 -13.01 3.11
C LEU A 782 7.79 -13.63 4.00
N GLY A 783 7.74 -14.97 4.11
CA GLY A 783 6.73 -15.68 4.88
C GLY A 783 5.38 -15.67 4.15
N ARG A 784 4.31 -15.57 4.94
CA ARG A 784 2.92 -15.49 4.48
C ARG A 784 2.49 -14.02 4.48
N GLU A 785 2.18 -13.46 3.31
CA GLU A 785 1.82 -12.05 3.09
C GLU A 785 0.30 -11.92 2.88
N THR A 786 -0.25 -10.70 2.99
CA THR A 786 -1.69 -10.46 2.73
C THR A 786 -1.93 -10.13 1.25
N PHE A 787 -2.85 -10.88 0.64
CA PHE A 787 -3.31 -10.72 -0.74
C PHE A 787 -4.80 -10.41 -0.78
N MET A 788 -5.28 -9.95 -1.93
CA MET A 788 -6.69 -9.68 -2.22
C MET A 788 -7.11 -10.20 -3.61
N VAL A 789 -8.40 -10.51 -3.79
CA VAL A 789 -9.04 -10.77 -5.08
C VAL A 789 -10.43 -10.15 -5.13
N ASN A 790 -10.91 -9.86 -6.34
CA ASN A 790 -12.33 -9.58 -6.61
C ASN A 790 -13.20 -10.81 -6.31
N VAL A 791 -14.44 -10.58 -5.90
CA VAL A 791 -15.44 -11.62 -5.66
C VAL A 791 -16.73 -11.29 -6.41
N ASP A 792 -17.05 -12.09 -7.41
CA ASP A 792 -18.34 -12.04 -8.09
C ASP A 792 -19.36 -12.92 -7.34
N TRP A 793 -20.65 -12.62 -7.45
CA TRP A 793 -21.72 -13.46 -6.89
C TRP A 793 -22.60 -14.05 -8.00
N LYS A 794 -22.68 -15.38 -8.06
CA LYS A 794 -23.45 -16.12 -9.06
C LYS A 794 -24.31 -17.18 -8.38
N ASP A 795 -25.60 -17.23 -8.72
CA ASP A 795 -26.57 -18.21 -8.17
C ASP A 795 -26.60 -18.28 -6.63
N GLY A 796 -26.32 -17.14 -5.97
CA GLY A 796 -26.20 -17.02 -4.52
C GLY A 796 -24.93 -17.63 -3.93
N TRP A 797 -23.85 -17.78 -4.70
CA TRP A 797 -22.54 -18.21 -4.23
C TRP A 797 -21.45 -17.24 -4.68
N PRO A 798 -20.42 -16.99 -3.85
CA PRO A 798 -19.26 -16.20 -4.28
C PRO A 798 -18.38 -17.00 -5.23
N VAL A 799 -17.76 -16.30 -6.18
CA VAL A 799 -16.77 -16.82 -7.13
C VAL A 799 -15.56 -15.88 -7.03
N PHE A 800 -14.45 -16.38 -6.49
CA PHE A 800 -13.25 -15.57 -6.31
C PHE A 800 -12.48 -15.50 -7.63
N ASN A 801 -12.06 -14.30 -8.02
CA ASN A 801 -11.21 -14.07 -9.19
C ASN A 801 -11.72 -14.75 -10.49
N GLN A 802 -13.04 -14.90 -10.66
CA GLN A 802 -13.66 -15.64 -11.78
C GLN A 802 -13.26 -17.13 -11.91
N GLY A 803 -12.59 -17.71 -10.89
CA GLY A 803 -11.98 -19.03 -10.93
C GLY A 803 -10.55 -19.04 -11.50
N ASP A 804 -10.01 -17.88 -11.91
CA ASP A 804 -8.65 -17.74 -12.42
C ASP A 804 -7.60 -17.84 -11.30
N PRO A 805 -6.36 -18.23 -11.65
CA PRO A 805 -5.20 -18.17 -10.76
C PRO A 805 -4.90 -16.74 -10.29
N VAL A 806 -4.45 -16.63 -9.03
CA VAL A 806 -3.91 -15.37 -8.49
C VAL A 806 -2.48 -15.18 -9.01
N LEU A 807 -2.22 -14.06 -9.69
CA LEU A 807 -0.93 -13.72 -10.29
C LEU A 807 -0.46 -12.34 -9.81
N LEU A 808 0.86 -12.13 -9.70
CA LEU A 808 1.43 -10.82 -9.32
C LEU A 808 1.36 -9.77 -10.45
N SER A 809 1.17 -10.24 -11.68
CA SER A 809 1.09 -9.44 -12.91
C SER A 809 -0.32 -8.94 -13.24
N LYS A 810 -1.35 -9.47 -12.59
CA LYS A 810 -2.74 -9.00 -12.71
C LYS A 810 -3.05 -7.95 -11.65
N GLN A 811 -3.67 -6.86 -12.09
CA GLN A 811 -4.27 -5.86 -11.21
C GLN A 811 -5.60 -6.38 -10.65
N ILE A 812 -5.97 -5.91 -9.46
CA ILE A 812 -7.31 -6.08 -8.91
C ILE A 812 -8.07 -4.78 -9.20
N LYS A 813 -9.32 -4.90 -9.67
CA LYS A 813 -10.17 -3.76 -10.05
C LYS A 813 -10.27 -2.72 -8.92
N PRO A 814 -10.11 -1.42 -9.22
CA PRO A 814 -9.94 -0.82 -10.55
C PRO A 814 -8.56 -1.07 -11.19
N GLU A 815 -8.56 -1.38 -12.48
CA GLU A 815 -7.34 -1.72 -13.25
C GLU A 815 -6.66 -0.46 -13.82
N VAL A 816 -6.23 0.50 -12.97
CA VAL A 816 -5.60 1.76 -13.40
C VAL A 816 -4.33 2.10 -12.59
N GLY A 817 -3.18 2.03 -13.26
CA GLY A 817 -1.89 2.53 -12.73
C GLY A 817 -0.77 1.47 -12.59
N PRO A 818 0.50 1.85 -12.81
CA PRO A 818 1.63 0.93 -12.72
C PRO A 818 1.93 0.51 -11.28
N ARG A 819 2.45 -0.71 -11.09
CA ARG A 819 2.97 -1.18 -9.79
C ARG A 819 4.18 -0.35 -9.39
N GLN A 820 4.04 0.50 -8.37
CA GLN A 820 5.14 1.35 -7.91
C GLN A 820 6.13 0.57 -7.02
N VAL A 821 7.42 0.85 -7.18
CA VAL A 821 8.43 0.48 -6.19
C VAL A 821 8.28 1.43 -4.99
N PRO A 822 8.17 0.92 -3.74
CA PRO A 822 8.05 1.79 -2.57
C PRO A 822 9.22 2.77 -2.46
N ARG A 823 8.94 4.01 -2.07
CA ARG A 823 9.98 5.02 -1.79
C ARG A 823 10.90 4.53 -0.67
N GLN A 824 12.15 4.99 -0.68
CA GLN A 824 13.10 4.73 0.41
C GLN A 824 12.47 5.17 1.75
N TRP A 825 12.54 4.29 2.74
CA TRP A 825 12.13 4.58 4.11
C TRP A 825 13.38 4.82 4.96
N VAL A 826 13.32 5.82 5.85
CA VAL A 826 14.41 6.22 6.75
C VAL A 826 13.83 6.52 8.12
N ASP A 827 14.52 6.07 9.17
CA ASP A 827 14.26 6.43 10.57
C ASP A 827 15.57 6.93 11.19
N ASP A 828 15.61 8.22 11.50
CA ASP A 828 16.69 8.95 12.15
C ASP A 828 16.53 9.00 13.68
N PHE A 829 15.53 8.30 14.22
CA PHE A 829 15.21 8.26 15.64
C PHE A 829 14.99 9.65 16.28
N SER A 830 14.60 10.66 15.48
CA SER A 830 14.29 12.02 15.93
C SER A 830 12.93 12.13 16.64
N ARG A 831 12.01 11.21 16.34
CA ARG A 831 10.66 11.15 16.91
C ARG A 831 10.68 10.79 18.40
N SER A 832 9.64 11.23 19.12
CA SER A 832 9.46 10.92 20.56
C SER A 832 9.18 9.45 20.85
N ASN A 833 8.59 8.74 19.88
CA ASN A 833 8.26 7.32 19.93
C ASN A 833 8.84 6.62 18.70
N LEU A 834 9.14 5.32 18.82
CA LEU A 834 9.49 4.49 17.66
C LEU A 834 8.34 4.48 16.64
N ASP A 835 8.70 4.35 15.36
CA ASP A 835 7.73 4.03 14.31
C ASP A 835 6.98 2.71 14.63
N PRO A 836 5.64 2.63 14.46
CA PRO A 836 4.85 1.47 14.84
C PRO A 836 5.17 0.20 14.02
N SER A 837 6.02 0.28 12.99
CA SER A 837 6.54 -0.89 12.28
C SER A 837 7.81 -1.52 12.88
N TRP A 838 8.28 -1.03 14.04
CA TRP A 838 9.29 -1.69 14.87
C TRP A 838 8.67 -2.71 15.85
N TYR A 839 9.32 -3.87 15.98
CA TYR A 839 8.95 -4.97 16.85
C TYR A 839 10.11 -5.36 17.78
N GLN A 840 9.83 -6.16 18.80
CA GLN A 840 10.75 -6.87 19.67
C GLN A 840 10.39 -8.36 19.64
N LEU A 841 11.35 -9.22 20.00
CA LEU A 841 11.06 -10.61 20.30
C LEU A 841 10.51 -10.69 21.73
N ARG A 842 9.28 -11.22 21.86
CA ARG A 842 8.54 -11.45 23.10
C ARG A 842 8.16 -10.15 23.82
N ALA A 843 7.28 -10.28 24.83
CA ALA A 843 6.80 -9.15 25.61
C ALA A 843 7.91 -8.67 26.56
N PRO A 844 8.42 -7.43 26.43
CA PRO A 844 9.56 -6.96 27.21
C PRO A 844 9.14 -6.66 28.66
N TYR A 845 9.74 -7.39 29.60
CA TYR A 845 9.58 -7.17 31.04
C TYR A 845 10.60 -6.16 31.61
N THR A 846 11.61 -5.77 30.81
CA THR A 846 12.51 -4.65 31.12
C THR A 846 12.73 -3.77 29.89
N LYS A 847 13.04 -2.48 30.10
CA LYS A 847 13.33 -1.54 29.01
C LYS A 847 14.75 -1.71 28.51
N ASN A 848 14.89 -2.34 27.35
CA ASN A 848 16.12 -2.71 26.62
C ASN A 848 16.60 -1.67 25.57
N TYR A 849 15.86 -0.58 25.32
CA TYR A 849 16.32 0.55 24.49
C TYR A 849 15.85 1.91 25.04
N LYS A 850 16.35 3.01 24.46
CA LYS A 850 15.80 4.37 24.60
C LYS A 850 16.12 5.20 23.34
N LEU A 851 15.32 6.22 23.06
CA LEU A 851 15.65 7.26 22.08
C LEU A 851 16.32 8.44 22.81
N GLU A 852 17.42 8.98 22.28
CA GLU A 852 18.15 10.09 22.92
C GLU A 852 18.81 11.01 21.88
N LYS A 853 18.24 12.21 21.66
CA LYS A 853 18.81 13.26 20.79
C LYS A 853 19.01 12.82 19.32
N GLY A 854 17.99 12.21 18.70
CA GLY A 854 18.09 11.76 17.30
C GLY A 854 19.01 10.56 17.11
N LYS A 855 18.93 9.59 18.04
CA LYS A 855 19.58 8.28 17.91
C LYS A 855 18.86 7.24 18.77
N LEU A 856 18.93 5.98 18.35
CA LEU A 856 18.56 4.84 19.16
C LEU A 856 19.74 4.42 20.03
N VAL A 857 19.54 4.33 21.35
CA VAL A 857 20.48 3.72 22.29
C VAL A 857 19.94 2.38 22.76
N LEU A 858 20.68 1.31 22.49
CA LEU A 858 20.38 -0.01 23.03
C LEU A 858 20.95 -0.14 24.46
N LYS A 859 20.35 -1.01 25.26
CA LYS A 859 20.84 -1.41 26.58
C LYS A 859 21.13 -2.91 26.53
N PRO A 860 22.35 -3.30 26.14
CA PRO A 860 22.67 -4.70 25.92
C PRO A 860 22.47 -5.53 27.19
N ASN A 861 21.99 -6.75 27.02
CA ASN A 861 21.81 -7.72 28.08
C ASN A 861 22.54 -9.03 27.72
N VAL A 862 22.39 -10.05 28.56
CA VAL A 862 23.08 -11.34 28.38
C VAL A 862 22.57 -12.16 27.19
N PHE A 863 21.40 -11.80 26.63
CA PHE A 863 20.68 -12.62 25.66
C PHE A 863 21.07 -12.27 24.22
N ASP A 864 21.22 -13.29 23.37
CA ASP A 864 21.44 -13.13 21.93
C ASP A 864 20.11 -13.30 21.13
N LEU A 865 20.20 -13.43 19.81
CA LEU A 865 19.02 -13.68 18.95
C LEU A 865 18.57 -15.15 18.95
N SER A 866 19.41 -16.07 19.42
CA SER A 866 19.15 -17.50 19.59
C SER A 866 18.38 -17.80 20.89
N ASP A 867 18.48 -16.92 21.89
CA ASP A 867 17.84 -17.08 23.19
C ASP A 867 16.31 -16.95 23.15
N ARG A 868 15.64 -17.76 23.98
CA ARG A 868 14.17 -17.72 24.17
C ARG A 868 13.70 -16.64 25.14
N ASP A 869 14.38 -15.51 25.15
CA ASP A 869 14.12 -14.39 26.04
C ASP A 869 13.94 -13.08 25.25
N THR A 870 14.11 -11.91 25.88
CA THR A 870 13.98 -10.57 25.29
C THR A 870 15.37 -9.95 25.09
N PRO A 871 16.06 -10.22 23.97
CA PRO A 871 17.33 -9.54 23.66
C PRO A 871 17.15 -8.03 23.53
N ALA A 872 18.25 -7.28 23.64
CA ALA A 872 18.26 -5.86 23.30
C ALA A 872 18.31 -5.66 21.78
N ALA A 873 17.16 -5.93 21.14
CA ALA A 873 16.99 -5.95 19.71
C ALA A 873 15.68 -5.26 19.28
N LEU A 874 15.68 -4.61 18.11
CA LEU A 874 14.49 -4.13 17.42
C LEU A 874 14.43 -4.74 16.01
N LEU A 875 13.22 -5.13 15.59
CA LEU A 875 12.96 -5.92 14.40
C LEU A 875 12.00 -5.20 13.45
N ARG A 876 12.18 -5.40 12.14
CA ARG A 876 11.26 -4.98 11.08
C ARG A 876 11.02 -6.12 10.11
N LYS A 877 9.80 -6.25 9.59
CA LYS A 877 9.46 -7.26 8.59
C LYS A 877 10.21 -6.96 7.28
N GLN A 878 10.81 -7.95 6.63
CA GLN A 878 11.27 -7.77 5.25
C GLN A 878 10.04 -7.61 4.33
N LYS A 879 10.00 -6.53 3.54
CA LYS A 879 8.83 -6.17 2.70
C LYS A 879 8.99 -6.43 1.19
N SER A 880 10.21 -6.70 0.74
CA SER A 880 10.53 -6.92 -0.69
C SER A 880 11.59 -8.00 -0.85
N LEU A 881 11.51 -8.74 -1.94
CA LEU A 881 12.52 -9.72 -2.37
C LEU A 881 13.81 -9.05 -2.89
N ASN A 882 13.75 -7.78 -3.30
CA ASN A 882 14.91 -6.99 -3.72
C ASN A 882 14.92 -5.65 -2.96
N MET A 883 15.69 -5.58 -1.89
CA MET A 883 15.84 -4.38 -1.07
C MET A 883 17.19 -4.36 -0.38
N THR A 884 17.60 -3.20 0.12
CA THR A 884 18.79 -3.04 0.95
C THR A 884 18.38 -2.42 2.28
N PHE A 885 18.52 -3.19 3.35
CA PHE A 885 18.43 -2.71 4.73
C PHE A 885 19.80 -2.21 5.16
N SER A 886 19.87 -0.99 5.68
CA SER A 886 21.12 -0.37 6.11
C SER A 886 20.94 0.26 7.48
N ALA A 887 21.96 0.18 8.35
CA ALA A 887 21.95 0.83 9.65
C ALA A 887 23.30 1.48 9.95
N GLU A 888 23.28 2.73 10.40
CA GLU A 888 24.48 3.45 10.83
C GLU A 888 24.69 3.31 12.33
N LEU A 889 25.84 2.76 12.73
CA LEU A 889 26.18 2.63 14.14
C LEU A 889 26.57 3.98 14.72
N SER A 890 26.06 4.28 15.91
CA SER A 890 26.51 5.43 16.69
C SER A 890 27.99 5.28 17.03
N SER A 891 28.76 6.35 16.86
CA SER A 891 30.16 6.40 17.28
C SER A 891 30.28 6.26 18.80
N PHE A 892 31.31 5.55 19.25
CA PHE A 892 31.58 5.35 20.67
C PHE A 892 33.08 5.31 20.95
N LYS A 893 33.45 5.59 22.20
CA LYS A 893 34.82 5.46 22.72
C LYS A 893 34.87 4.36 23.78
N GLY A 894 36.00 3.67 23.87
CA GLY A 894 36.19 2.52 24.75
C GLY A 894 36.12 1.20 23.98
N ASP A 895 36.51 0.14 24.69
CA ASP A 895 36.74 -1.17 24.08
C ASP A 895 35.50 -2.07 24.20
N LEU A 896 35.32 -2.96 23.23
CA LEU A 896 34.38 -4.06 23.31
C LEU A 896 35.15 -5.33 23.70
N GLY A 897 34.63 -6.10 24.65
CA GLY A 897 35.09 -7.47 24.88
C GLY A 897 34.74 -8.37 23.69
N PRO A 898 35.37 -9.54 23.56
CA PRO A 898 35.11 -10.44 22.43
C PRO A 898 33.66 -10.89 22.37
N ARG A 899 32.96 -11.05 23.50
CA ARG A 899 31.53 -11.40 23.56
C ARG A 899 30.58 -10.21 23.33
N ASN A 900 31.06 -8.97 23.39
CA ASN A 900 30.21 -7.80 23.23
C ASN A 900 29.99 -7.51 21.74
N ARG A 901 28.79 -7.80 21.25
CA ARG A 901 28.41 -7.68 19.84
C ARG A 901 27.39 -6.54 19.67
N ILE A 902 27.55 -5.71 18.64
CA ILE A 902 26.49 -4.83 18.12
C ILE A 902 26.46 -4.94 16.60
N GLY A 903 25.27 -5.10 16.02
CA GLY A 903 25.13 -5.30 14.60
C GLY A 903 23.70 -5.37 14.10
N ILE A 904 23.57 -5.90 12.90
CA ILE A 904 22.29 -6.15 12.23
C ILE A 904 22.19 -7.61 11.79
N SER A 905 20.97 -8.12 11.70
CA SER A 905 20.71 -9.52 11.33
C SER A 905 19.62 -9.68 10.28
N SER A 906 19.77 -10.69 9.44
CA SER A 906 18.71 -11.32 8.65
C SER A 906 18.17 -12.48 9.47
N TYR A 907 17.00 -12.28 10.09
CA TYR A 907 16.45 -13.17 11.11
C TYR A 907 15.15 -13.84 10.64
N LEU A 908 15.08 -15.16 10.71
CA LEU A 908 13.83 -15.92 10.60
C LEU A 908 13.38 -16.44 11.97
N SER A 909 14.32 -16.94 12.77
CA SER A 909 14.05 -17.60 14.05
C SER A 909 15.28 -17.65 14.95
N GLU A 910 15.03 -18.04 16.20
CA GLU A 910 16.02 -18.43 17.23
C GLU A 910 16.99 -19.55 16.81
N PHE A 911 16.77 -20.21 15.66
CA PHE A 911 17.64 -21.25 15.09
C PHE A 911 18.07 -20.97 13.64
N GLN A 912 17.65 -19.85 13.05
CA GLN A 912 17.97 -19.43 11.69
C GLN A 912 18.07 -17.90 11.63
N HIS A 913 19.30 -17.40 11.73
CA HIS A 913 19.62 -16.00 11.51
C HIS A 913 21.06 -15.83 10.99
N GLN A 914 21.33 -14.72 10.32
CA GLN A 914 22.66 -14.35 9.87
C GLN A 914 22.98 -12.91 10.23
N ASP A 915 24.02 -12.76 11.03
CA ASP A 915 24.42 -11.51 11.66
C ASP A 915 25.63 -10.89 10.94
N ILE A 916 25.70 -9.57 10.93
CA ILE A 916 26.91 -8.79 10.66
C ILE A 916 27.01 -7.66 11.68
N GLY A 917 28.19 -7.42 12.23
CA GLY A 917 28.35 -6.43 13.29
C GLY A 917 29.79 -6.17 13.68
N VAL A 918 29.99 -5.41 14.76
CA VAL A 918 31.29 -5.19 15.39
C VAL A 918 31.34 -5.78 16.78
N ARG A 919 32.53 -6.23 17.18
CA ARG A 919 32.85 -6.83 18.49
C ARG A 919 34.33 -6.63 18.82
N GLY A 920 34.74 -6.95 20.05
CA GLY A 920 36.16 -7.12 20.36
C GLY A 920 36.77 -8.26 19.54
N CYS A 921 37.98 -8.08 19.02
CA CYS A 921 38.67 -9.15 18.29
C CYS A 921 38.98 -10.34 19.22
N VAL A 922 38.69 -11.58 18.78
CA VAL A 922 38.83 -12.78 19.64
C VAL A 922 40.29 -13.09 20.01
N ASN A 923 41.25 -12.80 19.13
CA ASN A 923 42.69 -13.10 19.31
C ASN A 923 43.60 -11.90 18.99
N ALA A 924 43.07 -10.67 19.06
CA ALA A 924 43.81 -9.43 18.80
C ALA A 924 43.24 -8.28 19.64
N THR A 925 43.95 -7.17 19.75
CA THR A 925 43.43 -5.94 20.36
C THR A 925 42.65 -5.12 19.33
N GLY A 926 41.68 -4.32 19.80
CA GLY A 926 40.85 -3.46 18.96
C GLY A 926 39.53 -4.11 18.52
N ILE A 927 38.86 -3.46 17.57
CA ILE A 927 37.53 -3.83 17.10
C ILE A 927 37.62 -4.65 15.81
N CYS A 928 36.89 -5.76 15.77
CA CYS A 928 36.70 -6.58 14.58
C CYS A 928 35.28 -6.40 14.04
N ILE A 929 35.15 -6.32 12.71
CA ILE A 929 33.88 -6.66 12.06
C ILE A 929 33.76 -8.18 12.01
N TYR A 930 32.57 -8.71 12.25
CA TYR A 930 32.27 -10.13 12.22
C TYR A 930 31.01 -10.43 11.40
N THR A 931 30.90 -11.67 10.95
CA THR A 931 29.65 -12.26 10.48
C THR A 931 29.46 -13.63 11.11
N GLU A 932 28.23 -13.95 11.49
CA GLU A 932 27.89 -15.24 12.07
C GLU A 932 26.60 -15.77 11.44
N LEU A 933 26.62 -17.00 10.93
CA LEU A 933 25.43 -17.72 10.47
C LEU A 933 25.08 -18.77 11.52
N ASN A 934 23.91 -18.66 12.14
CA ASN A 934 23.32 -19.71 12.96
C ASN A 934 22.26 -20.47 12.15
N LYS A 935 22.41 -21.79 12.05
CA LYS A 935 21.56 -22.66 11.23
C LYS A 935 21.35 -24.01 11.90
N ASN A 936 20.25 -24.14 12.65
CA ASN A 936 19.87 -25.34 13.38
C ASN A 936 21.03 -25.88 14.26
N GLY A 937 21.69 -24.98 15.00
CA GLY A 937 22.85 -25.29 15.84
C GLY A 937 24.19 -25.45 15.10
N THR A 938 24.21 -25.33 13.76
CA THR A 938 25.47 -25.15 13.01
C THR A 938 25.82 -23.67 13.00
N GLN A 939 27.02 -23.32 13.47
CA GLN A 939 27.54 -21.95 13.44
C GLN A 939 28.70 -21.82 12.45
N GLU A 940 28.60 -20.89 11.50
CA GLU A 940 29.71 -20.47 10.65
C GLU A 940 30.12 -19.04 11.03
N TYR A 941 31.36 -18.86 11.46
CA TYR A 941 31.87 -17.60 12.00
C TYR A 941 33.05 -17.06 11.18
N TRP A 942 33.03 -15.76 10.91
CA TRP A 942 34.12 -15.03 10.26
C TRP A 942 34.32 -13.66 10.92
N GLN A 943 35.56 -13.15 10.94
CA GLN A 943 35.88 -11.80 11.39
C GLN A 943 37.14 -11.26 10.69
N THR A 944 37.27 -9.93 10.65
CA THR A 944 38.54 -9.25 10.36
C THR A 944 38.70 -8.01 11.25
N PRO A 945 39.93 -7.67 11.69
CA PRO A 945 40.19 -6.40 12.36
C PRO A 945 39.78 -5.21 11.50
N LEU A 946 39.24 -4.17 12.14
CA LEU A 946 39.13 -2.83 11.58
C LEU A 946 40.40 -2.05 11.93
N ASN A 947 40.77 -1.06 11.10
CA ASN A 947 41.92 -0.16 11.37
C ASN A 947 41.61 0.89 12.47
N GLN A 948 41.00 0.46 13.59
CA GLN A 948 40.61 1.30 14.72
C GLN A 948 40.97 0.60 16.04
N THR A 949 41.80 1.24 16.85
CA THR A 949 42.43 0.63 18.04
C THR A 949 41.59 0.70 19.31
N SER A 950 40.73 1.71 19.46
CA SER A 950 39.75 1.81 20.56
C SER A 950 38.58 2.71 20.14
N GLY A 951 37.34 2.24 20.34
CA GLY A 951 36.13 2.90 19.87
C GLY A 951 35.87 2.78 18.36
N LEU A 952 34.65 3.16 17.96
CA LEU A 952 34.18 3.17 16.57
C LEU A 952 33.95 4.61 16.10
N ALA A 953 34.55 4.99 14.97
CA ALA A 953 34.33 6.29 14.34
C ALA A 953 32.90 6.42 13.74
N GLY A 954 32.43 7.66 13.57
CA GLY A 954 31.12 7.94 12.98
C GLY A 954 31.04 7.60 11.48
N GLY A 955 29.82 7.42 10.97
CA GLY A 955 29.58 7.08 9.56
C GLY A 955 29.88 5.61 9.20
N PHE A 956 30.07 4.72 10.18
CA PHE A 956 30.17 3.29 9.91
C PHE A 956 28.77 2.69 9.68
N ARG A 957 28.53 2.16 8.49
CA ARG A 957 27.23 1.60 8.10
C ARG A 957 27.33 0.11 7.82
N LEU A 958 26.35 -0.64 8.32
CA LEU A 958 26.14 -2.05 8.00
C LEU A 958 25.01 -2.18 6.99
N HIS A 959 25.11 -3.17 6.10
CA HIS A 959 24.19 -3.40 5.00
C HIS A 959 23.82 -4.88 4.88
N ILE A 960 22.52 -5.15 4.70
CA ILE A 960 22.00 -6.42 4.20
C ILE A 960 21.28 -6.14 2.89
N LYS A 961 21.81 -6.66 1.78
CA LYS A 961 21.13 -6.65 0.48
C LYS A 961 20.38 -7.95 0.29
N ALA A 962 19.06 -7.88 0.26
CA ALA A 962 18.19 -8.94 -0.24
C ALA A 962 18.14 -8.91 -1.76
N GLU A 963 18.22 -10.08 -2.37
CA GLU A 963 17.90 -10.37 -3.77
C GLU A 963 17.01 -11.64 -3.76
N PRO A 964 16.18 -11.90 -4.78
CA PRO A 964 15.12 -12.92 -4.69
C PRO A 964 15.57 -14.34 -4.27
N LEU A 965 16.83 -14.70 -4.56
CA LEU A 965 17.42 -16.01 -4.24
C LEU A 965 18.61 -15.95 -3.25
N LYS A 966 19.01 -14.78 -2.74
CA LYS A 966 20.16 -14.64 -1.84
C LYS A 966 20.18 -13.35 -1.04
N TYR A 967 20.84 -13.40 0.12
CA TYR A 967 21.24 -12.22 0.89
C TYR A 967 22.74 -12.01 0.79
N ARG A 968 23.18 -10.76 0.85
CA ARG A 968 24.60 -10.38 0.99
C ARG A 968 24.75 -9.44 2.16
N LEU A 969 25.72 -9.69 3.03
CA LEU A 969 26.00 -8.87 4.20
C LEU A 969 27.32 -8.14 4.01
N GLY A 970 27.34 -6.84 4.32
CA GLY A 970 28.48 -5.96 4.08
C GLY A 970 28.46 -4.69 4.91
N TYR A 971 29.47 -3.85 4.70
CA TYR A 971 29.67 -2.60 5.46
C TYR A 971 30.30 -1.51 4.58
N SER A 972 30.21 -0.25 5.02
CA SER A 972 30.92 0.88 4.41
C SER A 972 31.29 1.95 5.45
N PHE A 973 32.15 2.88 5.04
CA PHE A 973 32.45 4.11 5.78
C PHE A 973 31.95 5.33 4.98
N GLY A 974 31.15 6.18 5.62
CA GLY A 974 30.65 7.42 5.04
C GLY A 974 29.84 7.21 3.76
N LYS A 975 30.36 7.70 2.63
CA LYS A 975 29.75 7.60 1.29
C LYS A 975 30.39 6.53 0.40
N GLU A 976 31.26 5.67 0.94
CA GLU A 976 31.88 4.59 0.18
C GLU A 976 30.89 3.50 -0.22
N ALA A 977 31.21 2.77 -1.30
CA ALA A 977 30.40 1.65 -1.76
C ALA A 977 30.48 0.47 -0.75
N PRO A 978 29.36 -0.24 -0.47
CA PRO A 978 29.38 -1.36 0.46
C PRO A 978 30.29 -2.52 0.04
N VAL A 979 31.18 -2.93 0.95
CA VAL A 979 32.00 -4.14 0.83
C VAL A 979 31.21 -5.32 1.40
N TYR A 980 30.75 -6.20 0.51
CA TYR A 980 30.06 -7.43 0.91
C TYR A 980 31.06 -8.54 1.22
N VAL A 981 30.97 -9.08 2.45
CA VAL A 981 31.94 -10.07 2.99
C VAL A 981 31.40 -11.49 3.01
N THR A 982 30.07 -11.67 2.98
CA THR A 982 29.43 -12.98 2.95
C THR A 982 28.10 -12.94 2.20
N SER A 983 27.59 -14.12 1.83
CA SER A 983 26.30 -14.29 1.18
C SER A 983 25.69 -15.66 1.49
N ILE A 984 24.35 -15.71 1.59
CA ILE A 984 23.58 -16.93 1.83
C ILE A 984 22.44 -17.04 0.83
N ALA A 985 22.03 -18.26 0.47
CA ALA A 985 20.81 -18.49 -0.30
C ALA A 985 19.55 -18.12 0.51
N SER A 986 18.56 -17.49 -0.12
CA SER A 986 17.36 -17.02 0.60
C SER A 986 16.45 -18.14 1.10
N SER A 987 16.57 -19.35 0.57
CA SER A 987 15.83 -20.54 1.01
C SER A 987 16.08 -20.89 2.48
N TRP A 988 17.25 -20.52 3.03
CA TRP A 988 17.55 -20.66 4.46
C TRP A 988 16.75 -19.73 5.38
N GLN A 989 16.15 -18.67 4.81
CA GLN A 989 15.32 -17.68 5.50
C GLN A 989 13.83 -17.83 5.14
N ALA A 990 13.43 -18.96 4.53
CA ALA A 990 12.06 -19.21 4.06
C ALA A 990 11.28 -20.27 4.83
N PHE A 991 11.96 -21.29 5.37
CA PHE A 991 11.31 -22.46 5.98
C PHE A 991 12.07 -22.95 7.22
N ALA A 992 11.34 -23.53 8.17
CA ALA A 992 11.89 -24.18 9.35
C ALA A 992 12.70 -25.44 9.00
N PRO A 993 13.68 -25.86 9.84
CA PRO A 993 14.26 -27.19 9.76
C PRO A 993 13.22 -28.28 10.09
N PRO A 994 13.49 -29.55 9.77
CA PRO A 994 12.66 -30.68 10.20
C PRO A 994 12.41 -30.65 11.72
N ASP A 995 11.19 -30.99 12.12
CA ASP A 995 10.68 -30.97 13.51
C ASP A 995 10.51 -29.59 14.18
N TRP A 996 10.76 -28.49 13.46
CA TRP A 996 10.54 -27.11 13.91
C TRP A 996 9.39 -26.41 13.15
N PHE A 997 8.90 -25.29 13.69
CA PHE A 997 7.80 -24.51 13.12
C PHE A 997 8.22 -23.05 12.89
N VAL A 998 7.83 -22.49 11.75
CA VAL A 998 7.95 -21.05 11.42
C VAL A 998 6.70 -20.64 10.66
N PHE A 999 5.92 -19.72 11.24
CA PHE A 999 4.70 -19.17 10.63
C PHE A 999 4.83 -17.70 10.20
N SER A 1000 5.95 -17.06 10.58
CA SER A 1000 6.43 -15.73 10.21
C SER A 1000 7.22 -15.76 8.90
N GLY A 1001 8.12 -14.79 8.70
CA GLY A 1001 9.08 -14.71 7.60
C GLY A 1001 10.29 -13.86 8.02
N ALA A 1002 11.24 -13.70 7.10
CA ALA A 1002 12.47 -12.97 7.31
C ALA A 1002 12.23 -11.53 7.80
N SER A 1003 13.07 -11.11 8.74
CA SER A 1003 13.03 -9.82 9.42
C SER A 1003 14.43 -9.22 9.53
N TRP A 1004 14.48 -7.89 9.47
CA TRP A 1004 15.68 -7.11 9.73
C TRP A 1004 15.77 -6.79 11.20
N VAL A 1005 16.91 -7.11 11.82
CA VAL A 1005 17.15 -6.83 13.24
C VAL A 1005 18.28 -5.82 13.37
N ILE A 1006 18.14 -4.90 14.33
CA ILE A 1006 19.26 -4.14 14.89
C ILE A 1006 19.39 -4.57 16.36
N PHE A 1007 20.58 -4.94 16.82
CA PHE A 1007 20.76 -5.54 18.14
C PHE A 1007 22.11 -5.25 18.77
N ALA A 1008 22.17 -5.40 20.09
CA ALA A 1008 23.42 -5.44 20.83
C ALA A 1008 23.31 -6.41 22.02
N THR A 1009 24.33 -7.25 22.22
CA THR A 1009 24.33 -8.32 23.22
C THR A 1009 25.69 -8.48 23.90
N GLY A 1010 25.66 -8.95 25.14
CA GLY A 1010 26.82 -9.44 25.87
C GLY A 1010 27.10 -10.94 25.69
N ASP A 1011 26.31 -11.68 24.90
CA ASP A 1011 26.58 -13.07 24.49
C ASP A 1011 26.88 -13.97 25.72
N GLY A 1012 25.88 -14.13 26.58
CA GLY A 1012 25.95 -14.85 27.86
C GLY A 1012 26.59 -14.08 29.02
N GLU A 1013 27.27 -12.95 28.77
CA GLU A 1013 27.87 -12.11 29.81
C GLU A 1013 27.09 -10.79 30.01
N PRO A 1014 27.06 -10.21 31.22
CA PRO A 1014 26.54 -8.86 31.42
C PRO A 1014 27.33 -7.84 30.60
N TRP A 1015 26.67 -6.81 30.08
CA TRP A 1015 27.39 -5.72 29.41
C TRP A 1015 28.41 -5.08 30.38
N PRO A 1016 29.65 -4.81 29.95
CA PRO A 1016 30.68 -4.30 30.86
C PRO A 1016 30.26 -2.99 31.52
N HIS A 1017 30.51 -2.86 32.83
CA HIS A 1017 30.16 -1.66 33.61
C HIS A 1017 30.81 -0.37 33.08
N ASN A 1018 31.97 -0.52 32.43
CA ASN A 1018 32.75 0.51 31.75
C ASN A 1018 32.66 0.42 30.22
N GLY A 1019 31.76 -0.43 29.70
CA GLY A 1019 31.56 -0.63 28.27
C GLY A 1019 30.91 0.59 27.60
N PRO A 1020 31.14 0.80 26.30
CA PRO A 1020 30.57 1.93 25.57
C PRO A 1020 29.04 1.92 25.59
N GLN A 1021 28.44 3.11 25.50
CA GLN A 1021 27.05 3.26 25.07
C GLN A 1021 26.99 2.96 23.57
N VAL A 1022 26.17 1.98 23.18
CA VAL A 1022 26.06 1.51 21.80
C VAL A 1022 24.64 1.70 21.26
N GLY A 1023 24.51 1.87 19.94
CA GLY A 1023 23.27 2.32 19.33
C GLY A 1023 23.40 2.59 17.84
N PHE A 1024 22.35 3.20 17.28
CA PHE A 1024 22.24 3.51 15.85
C PHE A 1024 21.78 4.96 15.65
N ASN A 1025 22.41 5.65 14.71
CA ASN A 1025 22.04 7.02 14.32
C ASN A 1025 20.86 7.03 13.35
N GLU A 1026 20.85 6.10 12.40
CA GLU A 1026 19.88 6.04 11.31
C GLU A 1026 19.70 4.59 10.84
N VAL A 1027 18.49 4.24 10.44
CA VAL A 1027 18.18 3.02 9.67
C VAL A 1027 17.48 3.41 8.37
N SER A 1028 17.83 2.75 7.26
CA SER A 1028 17.17 2.95 5.98
C SER A 1028 16.86 1.66 5.21
N GLU A 1029 15.69 1.64 4.58
CA GLU A 1029 15.21 0.57 3.70
C GLU A 1029 15.11 1.14 2.28
N THR A 1030 15.99 0.68 1.38
CA THR A 1030 15.98 1.07 -0.03
C THR A 1030 15.40 -0.06 -0.86
N PHE A 1031 14.26 0.17 -1.51
CA PHE A 1031 13.58 -0.81 -2.34
C PHE A 1031 14.06 -0.72 -3.79
N HIS A 1032 14.15 -1.87 -4.44
CA HIS A 1032 14.52 -1.99 -5.85
C HIS A 1032 13.43 -2.78 -6.58
N GLU A 1033 13.39 -2.69 -7.90
CA GLU A 1033 12.53 -3.55 -8.71
C GLU A 1033 12.90 -5.03 -8.48
N GLU A 1034 11.93 -5.83 -8.06
CA GLU A 1034 12.15 -7.25 -7.75
C GLU A 1034 12.52 -8.08 -8.98
N ASN A 1035 12.19 -7.59 -10.19
CA ASN A 1035 12.53 -8.20 -11.49
C ASN A 1035 12.23 -9.71 -11.54
N ILE A 1036 11.13 -10.12 -10.89
CA ILE A 1036 10.67 -11.50 -10.84
C ILE A 1036 10.26 -11.88 -12.27
N PRO A 1037 10.90 -12.87 -12.91
CA PRO A 1037 10.43 -13.40 -14.18
C PRO A 1037 8.98 -13.85 -14.06
N ASN A 1038 8.18 -13.70 -15.12
CA ASN A 1038 6.91 -14.41 -15.23
C ASN A 1038 7.20 -15.92 -15.38
N TYR A 1039 7.45 -16.57 -14.23
CA TYR A 1039 7.49 -18.03 -14.08
C TYR A 1039 6.12 -18.66 -14.33
N ASP A 1040 5.07 -17.84 -14.28
CA ASP A 1040 3.68 -18.12 -14.63
C ASP A 1040 3.52 -18.42 -16.15
N ARG A 1041 4.32 -19.38 -16.67
CA ARG A 1041 4.20 -19.97 -18.00
C ARG A 1041 3.17 -21.10 -17.94
N TRP A 1042 2.05 -20.85 -18.59
CA TRP A 1042 0.89 -21.74 -18.72
C TRP A 1042 1.06 -22.74 -19.87
#